data_AF-A0ABD1NWX9-F1
#
_entry.id   AF-A0ABD1NWX9-F1
#
_cell.length_a   1.000
_cell.length_b   1.000
_cell.length_c   1.000
_cell.angle_alpha   90.00
_cell.angle_beta   90.00
_cell.angle_gamma   90.00
#
_symmetry.space_group_name_H-M   'P 1'
#
loop_
_entity.id
_entity.type
_entity.pdbx_description
1 polymer ?
#
loop_
_entity_poly.entity_id
_entity_poly.type
_entity_poly.pdbx_seq_one_letter_code
_entity_poly.pdbx_strand_id
1 'polypeptide(L)'
;MATFMTVLESDLRALSAEARRRYPAVKDAAEHAILKLRSLASPNEIAHDEDILGIFLMACEVKNVKLSVIGLSCLQKLISHEAVAPSALNEILSTLKEHGEMADESVQLKTLQTILIIFQSHLQPDNEENMAHALGICLRLLENSRSSDSVRNTAAATFRQAVALMFDHVLRAESLPSGTFGSGRYISRTSSFASDMNRNVNSLEFLEREVISEGSSLSRNTLSKFGKLGLCLLEDLTTLAAGGSAIWLHANSIQRTFALDILEFILSNYVLLFRTLLPYEQVLRHQICSLLMTSFRINSELEDEAGEPYFHRLVLRSVAHVIRLYSSSLTTESEVFLSMLVRVTALDLPLWHRILVLEILRGFCMEARIMRILFQNFDMNPSNTNVIQGMVKALARVVLSVQYQETSEECLAAVAGMFSSKAKGIEWSLDNDASNTAVLVASEAHTVTLAIEGLLGVVFTVATLTDEAVDDGELESPRGDTGPPTMCTGKTAMLCVAMVDSMWLIILDALSLILAKSQGEAIILEILKGYQAFTQACGVLRAVEPLNSFLASLCKFTINMPSEVEKKSVILSPGSKRTDQLVEQRESIVLTPKNVQVLETLAALDRAIHSPHATTQMGLFLSEVTLEVRVMVVSSQARSWRLIEIEMLQLLETQRVNKYKQIG
;
A
#
# COMPACT_ATOMS: atom_id res chain seq x y z
N MET A 1 12.90 16.48 40.52
CA MET A 1 14.07 16.17 41.40
C MET A 1 13.64 15.77 42.80
N ALA A 2 12.99 16.62 43.60
CA ALA A 2 12.56 16.26 44.96
C ALA A 2 11.74 14.95 44.99
N THR A 3 10.80 14.80 44.05
CA THR A 3 9.97 13.60 43.90
C THR A 3 10.79 12.34 43.57
N PHE A 4 11.84 12.45 42.75
CA PHE A 4 12.69 11.32 42.37
C PHE A 4 13.49 10.80 43.57
N MET A 5 14.14 11.71 44.30
CA MET A 5 14.91 11.36 45.51
C MET A 5 14.03 10.71 46.58
N THR A 6 12.81 11.24 46.79
CA THR A 6 11.86 10.64 47.74
C THR A 6 11.42 9.24 47.34
N VAL A 7 11.23 9.01 46.04
CA VAL A 7 10.86 7.68 45.52
C VAL A 7 12.03 6.71 45.68
N LEU A 8 13.25 7.12 45.33
CA LEU A 8 14.44 6.28 45.48
C LEU A 8 14.72 5.91 46.94
N GLU A 9 14.56 6.85 47.88
CA GLU A 9 14.68 6.56 49.32
C GLU A 9 13.57 5.61 49.80
N SER A 10 12.36 5.73 49.26
CA SER A 10 11.26 4.79 49.55
C SER A 10 11.59 3.38 49.04
N ASP A 11 12.13 3.27 47.84
CA ASP A 11 12.51 1.99 47.24
C ASP A 11 13.67 1.33 48.01
N LEU A 12 14.68 2.08 48.44
CA LEU A 12 15.76 1.57 49.28
C LEU A 12 15.25 1.05 50.64
N ARG A 13 14.26 1.73 51.24
CA ARG A 13 13.60 1.24 52.46
C ARG A 13 12.84 -0.06 52.20
N ALA A 14 12.15 -0.17 51.07
CA ALA A 14 11.45 -1.39 50.66
C ALA A 14 12.44 -2.54 50.44
N LEU A 15 13.57 -2.27 49.77
CA LEU A 15 14.64 -3.23 49.55
C LEU A 15 15.24 -3.72 50.86
N SER A 16 15.58 -2.81 51.78
CA SER A 16 16.06 -3.16 53.12
C SER A 16 15.06 -4.02 53.90
N ALA A 17 13.76 -3.67 53.84
CA ALA A 17 12.70 -4.42 54.51
C ALA A 17 12.56 -5.85 53.97
N GLU A 18 12.63 -6.04 52.65
CA GLU A 18 12.54 -7.36 52.01
C GLU A 18 13.81 -8.20 52.28
N ALA A 19 14.99 -7.58 52.27
CA ALA A 19 16.27 -8.25 52.49
C ALA A 19 16.50 -8.68 53.96
N ARG A 20 15.88 -7.98 54.92
CA ARG A 20 16.15 -8.08 56.38
C ARG A 20 16.30 -9.50 56.93
N ARG A 21 15.50 -10.45 56.46
CA ARG A 21 15.45 -11.82 57.03
C ARG A 21 16.48 -12.77 56.45
N ARG A 22 16.81 -12.65 55.16
CA ARG A 22 17.57 -13.66 54.41
C ARG A 22 18.87 -13.12 53.82
N TYR A 23 18.98 -11.81 53.64
CA TYR A 23 20.08 -11.17 52.91
C TYR A 23 20.58 -9.94 53.69
N PRO A 24 21.23 -10.13 54.85
CA PRO A 24 21.67 -9.03 55.71
C PRO A 24 22.64 -8.07 55.00
N ALA A 25 23.51 -8.57 54.10
CA ALA A 25 24.41 -7.72 53.32
C ALA A 25 23.66 -6.70 52.45
N VAL A 26 22.62 -7.13 51.72
CA VAL A 26 21.78 -6.23 50.90
C VAL A 26 21.02 -5.23 51.78
N LYS A 27 20.55 -5.67 52.94
CA LYS A 27 19.85 -4.83 53.91
C LYS A 27 20.77 -3.72 54.45
N ASP A 28 21.97 -4.07 54.88
CA ASP A 28 22.93 -3.11 55.44
C ASP A 28 23.45 -2.14 54.36
N ALA A 29 23.67 -2.62 53.14
CA ALA A 29 24.04 -1.77 52.01
C ALA A 29 22.93 -0.77 51.65
N ALA A 30 21.66 -1.22 51.64
CA ALA A 30 20.52 -0.33 51.41
C ALA A 30 20.35 0.74 52.51
N GLU A 31 20.57 0.39 53.79
CA GLU A 31 20.57 1.36 54.90
C GLU A 31 21.70 2.39 54.76
N HIS A 32 22.88 1.95 54.31
CA HIS A 32 24.00 2.85 54.03
C HIS A 32 23.71 3.81 52.86
N ALA A 33 23.13 3.33 51.76
CA ALA A 33 22.74 4.20 50.65
C ALA A 33 21.68 5.23 51.04
N ILE A 34 20.74 4.90 51.92
CA ILE A 34 19.75 5.89 52.39
C ILE A 34 20.45 7.09 53.05
N LEU A 35 21.50 6.83 53.84
CA LEU A 35 22.28 7.89 54.47
C LEU A 35 23.06 8.69 53.42
N LYS A 36 23.68 8.01 52.46
CA LYS A 36 24.45 8.65 51.39
C LYS A 36 23.57 9.50 50.47
N LEU A 37 22.39 9.00 50.12
CA LEU A 37 21.41 9.68 49.25
C LEU A 37 20.97 11.03 49.82
N ARG A 38 20.94 11.18 51.15
CA ARG A 38 20.62 12.47 51.82
C ARG A 38 21.69 13.54 51.64
N SER A 39 22.92 13.14 51.31
CA SER A 39 24.02 14.07 51.02
C SER A 39 24.13 14.47 49.56
N LEU A 40 23.43 13.77 48.66
CA LEU A 40 23.46 14.05 47.22
C LEU A 40 22.30 14.95 46.82
N ALA A 41 22.57 15.91 45.95
CA ALA A 41 21.61 16.92 45.52
C ALA A 41 21.14 16.71 44.07
N SER A 42 21.88 15.97 43.24
CA SER A 42 21.61 15.84 41.80
C SER A 42 21.73 14.42 41.23
N PRO A 43 20.98 14.07 40.16
CA PRO A 43 21.15 12.82 39.41
C PRO A 43 22.58 12.62 38.89
N ASN A 44 23.27 13.70 38.50
CA ASN A 44 24.67 13.63 38.09
C ASN A 44 25.58 13.19 39.24
N GLU A 45 25.38 13.69 40.46
CA GLU A 45 26.15 13.22 41.62
C GLU A 45 25.89 11.75 41.91
N ILE A 46 24.65 11.28 41.74
CA ILE A 46 24.30 9.85 41.85
C ILE A 46 25.00 9.03 40.77
N ALA A 47 25.06 9.53 39.53
CA ALA A 47 25.70 8.83 38.42
C ALA A 47 27.21 8.62 38.65
N HIS A 48 27.88 9.53 39.38
CA HIS A 48 29.30 9.41 39.74
C HIS A 48 29.53 8.56 41.00
N ASP A 49 28.45 8.15 41.67
CA ASP A 49 28.49 7.38 42.90
C ASP A 49 28.15 5.90 42.61
N GLU A 50 29.19 5.10 42.38
CA GLU A 50 29.02 3.67 42.05
C GLU A 50 28.34 2.88 43.17
N ASP A 51 28.38 3.35 44.43
CA ASP A 51 27.77 2.62 45.55
C ASP A 51 26.24 2.56 45.42
N ILE A 52 25.60 3.63 44.91
CA ILE A 52 24.13 3.68 44.80
C ILE A 52 23.64 2.68 43.75
N LEU A 53 24.30 2.66 42.59
CA LEU A 53 23.98 1.70 41.54
C LEU A 53 24.30 0.26 42.00
N GLY A 54 25.47 0.07 42.59
CA GLY A 54 25.97 -1.22 43.05
C GLY A 54 25.03 -1.93 44.02
N ILE A 55 24.24 -1.19 44.82
CA ILE A 55 23.26 -1.80 45.74
C ILE A 55 22.10 -2.47 45.00
N PHE A 56 21.61 -1.85 43.93
CA PHE A 56 20.53 -2.44 43.14
C PHE A 56 21.04 -3.62 42.30
N LEU A 57 22.28 -3.55 41.83
CA LEU A 57 22.95 -4.67 41.17
C LEU A 57 23.18 -5.85 42.15
N MET A 58 23.67 -5.58 43.36
CA MET A 58 23.80 -6.58 44.43
C MET A 58 22.46 -7.21 44.79
N ALA A 59 21.36 -6.43 44.83
CA ALA A 59 20.02 -6.98 45.05
C ALA A 59 19.60 -7.94 43.92
N CYS A 60 19.96 -7.62 42.68
CA CYS A 60 19.73 -8.45 41.50
C CYS A 60 20.60 -9.73 41.52
N GLU A 61 21.88 -9.66 41.92
CA GLU A 61 22.81 -10.81 41.97
C GLU A 61 22.32 -11.96 42.86
N VAL A 62 21.51 -11.65 43.88
CA VAL A 62 20.92 -12.65 44.79
C VAL A 62 19.94 -13.59 44.07
N LYS A 63 19.43 -13.22 42.89
CA LYS A 63 18.48 -14.01 42.07
C LYS A 63 17.22 -14.42 42.83
N ASN A 64 16.79 -13.60 43.79
CA ASN A 64 15.52 -13.74 44.47
C ASN A 64 14.46 -12.90 43.74
N VAL A 65 13.36 -13.52 43.31
CA VAL A 65 12.30 -12.87 42.51
C VAL A 65 11.90 -11.49 43.04
N LYS A 66 11.61 -11.35 44.34
CA LYS A 66 11.15 -10.07 44.90
C LYS A 66 12.26 -9.01 44.93
N LEU A 67 13.46 -9.39 45.32
CA LEU A 67 14.60 -8.47 45.34
C LEU A 67 15.00 -8.05 43.92
N SER A 68 15.01 -8.98 42.98
CA SER A 68 15.25 -8.72 41.56
C SER A 68 14.20 -7.76 40.99
N VAL A 69 12.91 -7.94 41.27
CA VAL A 69 11.85 -7.01 40.81
C VAL A 69 12.05 -5.61 41.39
N ILE A 70 12.36 -5.49 42.69
CA ILE A 70 12.65 -4.19 43.32
C ILE A 70 13.91 -3.57 42.70
N GLY A 71 15.01 -4.31 42.61
CA GLY A 71 16.29 -3.88 42.05
C GLY A 71 16.15 -3.39 40.62
N LEU A 72 15.57 -4.20 39.72
CA LEU A 72 15.31 -3.81 38.33
C LEU A 72 14.38 -2.59 38.23
N SER A 73 13.38 -2.47 39.10
CA SER A 73 12.51 -1.28 39.15
C SER A 73 13.26 -0.01 39.53
N CYS A 74 14.26 -0.11 40.40
CA CYS A 74 15.10 1.02 40.77
C CYS A 74 16.08 1.37 39.65
N LEU A 75 16.71 0.36 39.04
CA LEU A 75 17.57 0.55 37.86
C LEU A 75 16.83 1.32 36.76
N GLN A 76 15.59 0.93 36.44
CA GLN A 76 14.77 1.65 35.46
C GLN A 76 14.58 3.13 35.79
N LYS A 77 14.33 3.46 37.06
CA LYS A 77 14.18 4.86 37.51
C LYS A 77 15.49 5.62 37.43
N LEU A 78 16.61 5.01 37.84
CA LEU A 78 17.93 5.62 37.73
C LEU A 78 18.25 5.95 36.26
N ILE A 79 18.04 5.00 35.35
CA ILE A 79 18.29 5.17 33.92
C ILE A 79 17.39 6.26 33.33
N SER A 80 16.08 6.24 33.65
CA SER A 80 15.11 7.22 33.13
C SER A 80 15.37 8.66 33.60
N HIS A 81 16.09 8.83 34.72
CA HIS A 81 16.47 10.13 35.28
C HIS A 81 17.93 10.52 35.01
N GLU A 82 18.59 9.83 34.07
CA GLU A 82 19.99 10.06 33.69
C GLU A 82 20.98 9.91 34.87
N ALA A 83 20.61 9.14 35.90
CA ALA A 83 21.37 8.96 37.14
C ALA A 83 22.33 7.75 37.10
N VAL A 84 22.80 7.37 35.91
CA VAL A 84 23.68 6.21 35.69
C VAL A 84 24.79 6.59 34.72
N ALA A 85 26.04 6.28 35.10
CA ALA A 85 27.20 6.49 34.23
C ALA A 85 27.22 5.50 33.05
N PRO A 86 27.66 5.91 31.84
CA PRO A 86 27.79 5.01 30.69
C PRO A 86 28.70 3.80 30.91
N SER A 87 29.69 3.91 31.79
CA SER A 87 30.61 2.82 32.15
C SER A 87 29.90 1.60 32.75
N ALA A 88 28.75 1.81 33.41
CA ALA A 88 28.01 0.74 34.07
C ALA A 88 27.10 -0.07 33.12
N LEU A 89 27.01 0.32 31.84
CA LEU A 89 26.12 -0.35 30.87
C LEU A 89 26.43 -1.85 30.75
N ASN A 90 27.70 -2.25 30.72
CA ASN A 90 28.09 -3.65 30.56
C ASN A 90 27.62 -4.51 31.74
N GLU A 91 27.76 -3.98 32.95
CA GLU A 91 27.34 -4.65 34.19
C GLU A 91 25.81 -4.79 34.26
N ILE A 92 25.09 -3.72 33.88
CA ILE A 92 23.63 -3.72 33.79
C ILE A 92 23.18 -4.76 32.75
N LEU A 93 23.76 -4.79 31.55
CA LEU A 93 23.41 -5.75 30.50
C LEU A 93 23.70 -7.20 30.91
N SER A 94 24.82 -7.46 31.59
CA SER A 94 25.13 -8.78 32.15
C SER A 94 24.07 -9.21 33.16
N THR A 95 23.70 -8.31 34.07
CA THR A 95 22.64 -8.54 35.06
C THR A 95 21.30 -8.85 34.38
N LEU A 96 20.92 -8.08 33.37
CA LEU A 96 19.68 -8.28 32.60
C LEU A 96 19.68 -9.61 31.85
N LYS A 97 20.83 -10.05 31.30
CA LYS A 97 20.94 -11.36 30.67
C LYS A 97 20.63 -12.49 31.65
N GLU A 98 21.24 -12.47 32.83
CA GLU A 98 20.98 -13.49 33.86
C GLU A 98 19.52 -13.48 34.34
N HIS A 99 18.92 -12.29 34.45
CA HIS A 99 17.52 -12.15 34.86
C HIS A 99 16.54 -12.60 33.77
N GLY A 100 16.89 -12.47 32.49
CA GLY A 100 16.12 -13.03 31.39
C GLY A 100 16.08 -14.57 31.39
N GLU A 101 17.08 -15.22 31.97
CA GLU A 101 17.13 -16.69 32.10
C GLU A 101 16.33 -17.22 33.30
N MET A 102 15.89 -16.34 34.21
CA MET A 102 15.01 -16.72 35.32
C MET A 102 13.64 -17.16 34.80
N ALA A 103 13.03 -18.14 35.47
CA ALA A 103 11.72 -18.69 35.08
C ALA A 103 10.53 -17.80 35.47
N ASP A 104 10.75 -16.78 36.31
CA ASP A 104 9.67 -15.94 36.81
C ASP A 104 9.28 -14.86 35.80
N GLU A 105 8.01 -14.86 35.39
CA GLU A 105 7.46 -13.93 34.40
C GLU A 105 7.64 -12.46 34.82
N SER A 106 7.48 -12.13 36.11
CA SER A 106 7.56 -10.75 36.56
C SER A 106 8.98 -10.19 36.41
N VAL A 107 9.99 -11.02 36.63
CA VAL A 107 11.40 -10.68 36.40
C VAL A 107 11.68 -10.54 34.91
N GLN A 108 11.24 -11.48 34.08
CA GLN A 108 11.44 -11.44 32.62
C GLN A 108 10.81 -10.19 31.98
N LEU A 109 9.57 -9.84 32.37
CA LEU A 109 8.90 -8.63 31.90
C LEU A 109 9.65 -7.37 32.34
N LYS A 110 10.16 -7.35 33.58
CA LYS A 110 10.94 -6.23 34.09
C LYS A 110 12.27 -6.09 33.34
N THR A 111 12.92 -7.20 33.00
CA THR A 111 14.12 -7.22 32.13
C THR A 111 13.84 -6.57 30.79
N LEU A 112 12.76 -6.95 30.10
CA LEU A 112 12.37 -6.37 28.80
C LEU A 112 12.07 -4.87 28.91
N GLN A 113 11.34 -4.45 29.95
CA GLN A 113 11.10 -3.04 30.22
C GLN A 113 12.39 -2.25 30.45
N THR A 114 13.36 -2.82 31.17
CA THR A 114 14.66 -2.16 31.40
C THR A 114 15.45 -2.04 30.10
N ILE A 115 15.47 -3.07 29.25
CA ILE A 115 16.10 -2.99 27.92
C ILE A 115 15.49 -1.85 27.11
N LEU A 116 14.16 -1.75 27.06
CA LEU A 116 13.51 -0.67 26.33
C LEU A 116 13.90 0.73 26.85
N ILE A 117 13.93 0.90 28.17
CA ILE A 117 14.32 2.16 28.81
C ILE A 117 15.79 2.50 28.48
N ILE A 118 16.69 1.52 28.42
CA ILE A 118 18.08 1.72 27.99
C ILE A 118 18.11 2.34 26.58
N PHE A 119 17.37 1.77 25.61
CA PHE A 119 17.29 2.29 24.25
C PHE A 119 16.66 3.69 24.13
N GLN A 120 15.82 4.09 25.10
CA GLN A 120 15.16 5.40 25.14
C GLN A 120 15.99 6.47 25.87
N SER A 121 17.08 6.08 26.53
CA SER A 121 17.90 6.94 27.40
C SER A 121 19.26 7.25 26.79
N HIS A 122 20.08 8.04 27.50
CA HIS A 122 21.48 8.30 27.16
C HIS A 122 22.38 7.05 27.27
N LEU A 123 21.92 5.97 27.92
CA LEU A 123 22.64 4.70 28.00
C LEU A 123 22.47 3.82 26.76
N GLN A 124 21.89 4.34 25.67
CA GLN A 124 21.76 3.59 24.43
C GLN A 124 23.13 2.99 24.03
N PRO A 125 23.19 1.68 23.70
CA PRO A 125 24.44 1.04 23.32
C PRO A 125 25.07 1.74 22.10
N ASP A 126 26.37 2.01 22.18
CA ASP A 126 27.09 2.74 21.13
C ASP A 126 28.09 1.86 20.38
N ASN A 127 28.31 0.61 20.81
CA ASN A 127 29.26 -0.34 20.24
C ASN A 127 28.58 -1.66 19.87
N GLU A 128 29.23 -2.42 18.99
CA GLU A 128 28.68 -3.66 18.43
C GLU A 128 28.33 -4.70 19.50
N GLU A 129 29.21 -4.91 20.48
CA GLU A 129 29.04 -5.92 21.53
C GLU A 129 27.82 -5.63 22.41
N ASN A 130 27.71 -4.41 22.93
CA ASN A 130 26.61 -4.03 23.82
C ASN A 130 25.27 -3.97 23.10
N MET A 131 25.26 -3.52 21.85
CA MET A 131 24.05 -3.46 21.03
C MET A 131 23.54 -4.87 20.73
N ALA A 132 24.42 -5.77 20.27
CA ALA A 132 24.09 -7.17 20.07
C ALA A 132 23.63 -7.85 21.36
N HIS A 133 24.28 -7.55 22.50
CA HIS A 133 23.92 -8.12 23.79
C HIS A 133 22.50 -7.70 24.21
N ALA A 134 22.18 -6.41 24.12
CA ALA A 134 20.87 -5.87 24.49
C ALA A 134 19.75 -6.45 23.61
N LEU A 135 19.93 -6.44 22.29
CA LEU A 135 18.98 -7.02 21.34
C LEU A 135 18.85 -8.54 21.51
N GLY A 136 19.96 -9.23 21.75
CA GLY A 136 20.02 -10.67 21.99
C GLY A 136 19.26 -11.12 23.24
N ILE A 137 19.13 -10.28 24.27
CA ILE A 137 18.28 -10.59 25.44
C ILE A 137 16.81 -10.69 25.02
N CYS A 138 16.31 -9.75 24.20
CA CYS A 138 14.94 -9.81 23.69
C CYS A 138 14.71 -11.05 22.83
N LEU A 139 15.65 -11.36 21.93
CA LEU A 139 15.54 -12.52 21.04
C LEU A 139 15.56 -13.85 21.81
N ARG A 140 16.42 -13.99 22.81
CA ARG A 140 16.44 -15.16 23.68
C ARG A 140 15.11 -15.37 24.41
N LEU A 141 14.53 -14.31 24.96
CA LEU A 141 13.22 -14.39 25.64
C LEU A 141 12.08 -14.70 24.68
N LEU A 142 12.15 -14.18 23.44
CA LEU A 142 11.20 -14.46 22.37
C LEU A 142 11.24 -15.93 21.92
N GLU A 143 12.44 -16.52 21.81
CA GLU A 143 12.61 -17.90 21.36
C GLU A 143 12.39 -18.93 22.46
N ASN A 144 12.62 -18.55 23.72
CA ASN A 144 12.55 -19.47 24.85
C ASN A 144 11.12 -20.03 25.02
N SER A 145 10.96 -21.32 24.73
CA SER A 145 9.70 -22.05 24.84
C SER A 145 9.18 -22.19 26.27
N ARG A 146 10.04 -21.94 27.28
CA ARG A 146 9.63 -21.92 28.69
C ARG A 146 9.01 -20.59 29.12
N SER A 147 9.24 -19.52 28.36
CA SER A 147 8.64 -18.22 28.64
C SER A 147 7.14 -18.26 28.31
N SER A 148 6.33 -17.56 29.10
CA SER A 148 4.90 -17.42 28.82
C SER A 148 4.65 -16.64 27.53
N ASP A 149 3.46 -16.81 26.93
CA ASP A 149 3.08 -16.07 25.73
C ASP A 149 3.08 -14.55 25.93
N SER A 150 2.75 -14.08 27.14
CA SER A 150 2.84 -12.67 27.51
C SER A 150 4.28 -12.16 27.42
N VAL A 151 5.26 -12.91 27.93
CA VAL A 151 6.69 -12.58 27.85
C VAL A 151 7.17 -12.61 26.41
N ARG A 152 6.84 -13.65 25.65
CA ARG A 152 7.22 -13.78 24.23
C ARG A 152 6.67 -12.62 23.39
N ASN A 153 5.39 -12.29 23.56
CA ASN A 153 4.78 -11.16 22.86
C ASN A 153 5.40 -9.81 23.27
N THR A 154 5.69 -9.63 24.56
CA THR A 154 6.37 -8.43 25.07
C THR A 154 7.81 -8.33 24.53
N ALA A 155 8.52 -9.45 24.42
CA ALA A 155 9.87 -9.51 23.86
C ALA A 155 9.87 -9.12 22.37
N ALA A 156 8.91 -9.65 21.60
CA ALA A 156 8.70 -9.26 20.20
C ALA A 156 8.41 -7.76 20.04
N ALA A 157 7.55 -7.20 20.90
CA ALA A 157 7.23 -5.76 20.88
C ALA A 157 8.44 -4.90 21.27
N THR A 158 9.17 -5.30 22.31
CA THR A 158 10.37 -4.62 22.79
C THR A 158 11.45 -4.61 21.71
N PHE A 159 11.67 -5.75 21.04
CA PHE A 159 12.65 -5.84 19.95
C PHE A 159 12.29 -4.92 18.77
N ARG A 160 11.02 -4.91 18.32
CA ARG A 160 10.56 -3.98 17.28
C ARG A 160 10.80 -2.52 17.65
N GLN A 161 10.49 -2.15 18.89
CA GLN A 161 10.69 -0.78 19.36
C GLN A 161 12.17 -0.40 19.48
N ALA A 162 13.01 -1.33 19.95
CA ALA A 162 14.46 -1.14 19.99
C ALA A 162 15.06 -0.96 18.58
N VAL A 163 14.61 -1.75 17.60
CA VAL A 163 14.98 -1.60 16.18
C VAL A 163 14.59 -0.20 15.69
N ALA A 164 13.36 0.26 15.96
CA ALA A 164 12.91 1.58 15.54
C ALA A 164 13.79 2.70 16.14
N LEU A 165 14.00 2.67 17.47
CA LEU A 165 14.85 3.64 18.16
C LEU A 165 16.30 3.64 17.64
N MET A 166 16.82 2.46 17.27
CA MET A 166 18.14 2.34 16.69
C MET A 166 18.19 2.99 15.30
N PHE A 167 17.23 2.73 14.42
CA PHE A 167 17.18 3.32 13.08
C PHE A 167 16.87 4.83 13.09
N ASP A 168 16.06 5.31 14.04
CA ASP A 168 15.90 6.76 14.32
C ASP A 168 17.22 7.41 14.75
N HIS A 169 18.04 6.69 15.52
CA HIS A 169 19.37 7.15 15.89
C HIS A 169 20.32 7.15 14.68
N VAL A 170 20.24 6.14 13.80
CA VAL A 170 21.00 6.10 12.54
C VAL A 170 20.69 7.31 11.68
N LEU A 171 19.40 7.63 11.46
CA LEU A 171 19.01 8.81 10.67
C LEU A 171 19.63 10.09 11.25
N ARG A 172 19.54 10.30 12.56
CA ARG A 172 20.13 11.47 13.25
C ARG A 172 21.65 11.50 13.12
N ALA A 173 22.32 10.37 13.33
CA ALA A 173 23.78 10.27 13.25
C ALA A 173 24.30 10.48 11.81
N GLU A 174 23.51 10.11 10.80
CA GLU A 174 23.82 10.32 9.39
C GLU A 174 23.41 11.70 8.86
N SER A 175 22.88 12.59 9.72
CA SER A 175 22.35 13.91 9.37
C SER A 175 21.21 13.87 8.33
N LEU A 176 20.42 12.80 8.35
CA LEU A 176 19.28 12.64 7.44
C LEU A 176 17.98 13.14 8.12
N PRO A 177 17.06 13.75 7.36
CA PRO A 177 15.82 14.25 7.92
C PRO A 177 15.01 13.12 8.54
N SER A 178 14.60 13.33 9.79
CA SER A 178 13.73 12.39 10.50
C SER A 178 12.34 12.52 9.91
N GLY A 179 11.91 11.54 9.10
CA GLY A 179 10.53 11.47 8.69
C GLY A 179 9.66 11.37 9.95
N THR A 180 8.75 12.32 10.17
CA THR A 180 7.75 12.26 11.25
C THR A 180 6.79 11.09 10.99
N PHE A 181 7.24 9.86 11.24
CA PHE A 181 6.40 8.68 11.29
C PHE A 181 5.96 8.50 12.74
N GLY A 182 4.67 8.70 12.97
CA GLY A 182 4.09 8.71 14.31
C GLY A 182 4.44 7.45 15.09
N SER A 183 5.10 7.64 16.23
CA SER A 183 5.42 6.65 17.27
C SER A 183 4.17 6.01 17.94
N GLY A 184 3.08 5.75 17.20
CA GLY A 184 1.80 5.34 17.78
C GLY A 184 0.82 4.59 16.89
N ARG A 185 1.23 4.05 15.73
CA ARG A 185 0.33 3.25 14.88
C ARG A 185 0.93 1.90 14.52
N TYR A 186 1.02 1.03 15.52
CA TYR A 186 0.97 -0.40 15.25
C TYR A 186 -0.40 -0.92 15.65
N ILE A 187 -0.88 -1.87 14.85
CA ILE A 187 -2.17 -2.57 14.94
C ILE A 187 -3.33 -1.81 14.28
N SER A 188 -3.41 -1.92 12.96
CA SER A 188 -4.69 -2.12 12.29
C SER A 188 -4.53 -3.30 11.33
N ARG A 189 -5.15 -4.42 11.69
CA ARG A 189 -5.11 -5.68 10.93
C ARG A 189 -6.13 -5.73 9.78
N THR A 190 -6.73 -4.59 9.42
CA THR A 190 -7.85 -4.53 8.47
C THR A 190 -7.94 -3.22 7.68
N SER A 191 -6.93 -2.33 7.68
CA SER A 191 -6.96 -1.16 6.79
C SER A 191 -6.49 -1.53 5.38
N SER A 192 -7.21 -1.01 4.37
CA SER A 192 -6.81 -1.11 2.96
C SER A 192 -5.36 -0.65 2.79
N PHE A 193 -4.51 -1.56 2.32
CA PHE A 193 -3.09 -1.36 2.00
C PHE A 193 -2.79 -0.06 1.25
N ALA A 194 -3.71 0.41 0.41
CA ALA A 194 -3.55 1.62 -0.39
C ALA A 194 -3.63 2.92 0.43
N SER A 195 -4.36 2.94 1.56
CA SER A 195 -4.70 4.18 2.27
C SER A 195 -3.59 4.70 3.20
N ASP A 196 -2.93 3.80 3.94
CA ASP A 196 -1.85 4.18 4.86
C ASP A 196 -0.54 4.52 4.11
N MET A 197 -0.34 3.99 2.89
CA MET A 197 0.89 4.18 2.11
C MET A 197 0.95 5.47 1.29
N ASN A 198 -0.21 6.03 0.88
CA ASN A 198 -0.27 7.27 0.08
C ASN A 198 0.33 8.49 0.82
N ARG A 199 0.36 8.47 2.16
CA ARG A 199 1.01 9.50 2.99
C ARG A 199 2.54 9.43 2.96
N ASN A 200 3.12 8.23 2.85
CA ASN A 200 4.58 8.03 2.89
C ASN A 200 5.25 8.52 1.60
N VAL A 201 4.62 8.28 0.44
CA VAL A 201 5.17 8.64 -0.88
C VAL A 201 5.25 10.16 -1.05
N ASN A 202 4.20 10.91 -0.69
CA ASN A 202 4.20 12.37 -0.79
C ASN A 202 5.16 13.03 0.20
N SER A 203 5.31 12.45 1.40
CA SER A 203 6.28 12.93 2.41
C SER A 203 7.74 12.69 1.98
N LEU A 204 8.01 11.56 1.32
CA LEU A 204 9.34 11.24 0.78
C LEU A 204 9.80 12.27 -0.26
N GLU A 205 8.88 12.83 -1.05
CA GLU A 205 9.19 13.82 -2.09
C GLU A 205 9.56 15.20 -1.53
N PHE A 206 8.96 15.57 -0.41
CA PHE A 206 9.33 16.78 0.32
C PHE A 206 10.76 16.63 0.87
N LEU A 207 11.04 15.48 1.50
CA LEU A 207 12.37 15.18 2.04
C LEU A 207 13.43 15.07 0.94
N GLU A 208 13.13 14.48 -0.22
CA GLU A 208 14.07 14.41 -1.33
C GLU A 208 14.38 15.78 -1.92
N ARG A 209 13.38 16.67 -2.01
CA ARG A 209 13.62 18.06 -2.43
C ARG A 209 14.49 18.84 -1.43
N GLU A 210 14.32 18.60 -0.12
CA GLU A 210 15.20 19.17 0.90
C GLU A 210 16.64 18.67 0.77
N VAL A 211 16.85 17.35 0.61
CA VAL A 211 18.19 16.76 0.46
C VAL A 211 18.88 17.21 -0.84
N ILE A 212 18.13 17.36 -1.94
CA ILE A 212 18.67 17.88 -3.21
C ILE A 212 19.05 19.36 -3.10
N SER A 213 18.33 20.15 -2.29
CA SER A 213 18.64 21.57 -2.05
C SER A 213 19.93 21.78 -1.25
N GLU A 214 20.38 20.79 -0.46
CA GLU A 214 21.61 20.87 0.34
C GLU A 214 22.89 20.45 -0.41
N GLY A 215 22.80 20.13 -1.72
CA GLY A 215 23.98 20.01 -2.59
C GLY A 215 24.85 18.76 -2.39
N SER A 216 24.38 17.73 -1.66
CA SER A 216 25.11 16.47 -1.52
C SER A 216 24.85 15.52 -2.70
N SER A 217 25.92 14.90 -3.23
CA SER A 217 25.80 13.76 -4.15
C SER A 217 24.92 12.68 -3.55
N LEU A 218 23.93 12.18 -4.31
CA LEU A 218 22.88 11.26 -3.87
C LEU A 218 23.39 10.00 -3.13
N SER A 219 24.64 9.57 -3.34
CA SER A 219 25.21 8.38 -2.70
C SER A 219 26.42 8.71 -1.81
N ARG A 220 26.34 8.31 -0.54
CA ARG A 220 27.43 8.36 0.44
C ARG A 220 27.94 6.95 0.74
N ASN A 221 29.27 6.78 0.75
CA ASN A 221 29.93 5.50 1.06
C ASN A 221 30.39 5.36 2.52
N THR A 222 30.55 6.48 3.23
CA THR A 222 31.03 6.48 4.62
C THR A 222 29.86 6.43 5.58
N LEU A 223 29.94 5.53 6.56
CA LEU A 223 28.97 5.40 7.64
C LEU A 223 29.56 5.89 8.96
N SER A 224 28.73 6.56 9.74
CA SER A 224 28.95 6.81 11.17
C SER A 224 29.04 5.50 11.96
N LYS A 225 29.44 5.60 13.24
CA LYS A 225 29.45 4.45 14.16
C LYS A 225 28.07 3.80 14.24
N PHE A 226 27.01 4.60 14.38
CA PHE A 226 25.64 4.10 14.45
C PHE A 226 25.14 3.57 13.10
N GLY A 227 25.53 4.19 11.99
CA GLY A 227 25.24 3.67 10.65
C GLY A 227 25.78 2.26 10.42
N LYS A 228 26.97 1.95 10.97
CA LYS A 228 27.51 0.57 10.93
C LYS A 228 26.69 -0.41 11.77
N LEU A 229 26.27 -0.03 12.98
CA LEU A 229 25.41 -0.86 13.83
C LEU A 229 24.07 -1.18 13.13
N GLY A 230 23.48 -0.17 12.50
CA GLY A 230 22.25 -0.35 11.73
C GLY A 230 22.41 -1.29 10.53
N LEU A 231 23.56 -1.22 9.86
CA LEU A 231 23.89 -2.11 8.75
C LEU A 231 24.06 -3.57 9.23
N CYS A 232 24.80 -3.80 10.32
CA CYS A 232 24.97 -5.14 10.89
C CYS A 232 23.63 -5.78 11.27
N LEU A 233 22.72 -5.01 11.89
CA LEU A 233 21.39 -5.50 12.21
C LEU A 233 20.58 -5.84 10.95
N LEU A 234 20.67 -5.00 9.91
CA LEU A 234 19.97 -5.23 8.65
C LEU A 234 20.44 -6.51 7.95
N GLU A 235 21.74 -6.77 7.92
CA GLU A 235 22.34 -7.98 7.33
C GLU A 235 21.92 -9.25 8.10
N ASP A 236 21.97 -9.21 9.42
CA ASP A 236 21.54 -10.32 10.27
C ASP A 236 20.03 -10.59 10.14
N LEU A 237 19.20 -9.56 10.13
CA LEU A 237 17.75 -9.70 9.90
C LEU A 237 17.46 -10.30 8.52
N THR A 238 18.20 -9.89 7.50
CA THR A 238 18.09 -10.44 6.14
C THR A 238 18.46 -11.93 6.11
N THR A 239 19.53 -12.31 6.81
CA THR A 239 19.96 -13.70 6.94
C THR A 239 18.93 -14.55 7.70
N LEU A 240 18.36 -14.03 8.78
CA LEU A 240 17.32 -14.71 9.56
C LEU A 240 16.03 -14.90 8.74
N ALA A 241 15.62 -13.89 7.96
CA ALA A 241 14.45 -14.00 7.08
C ALA A 241 14.67 -15.03 5.95
N ALA A 242 15.93 -15.22 5.52
CA ALA A 242 16.34 -16.29 4.61
C ALA A 242 16.35 -17.69 5.24
N GLY A 243 16.16 -17.79 6.56
CA GLY A 243 16.25 -19.06 7.30
C GLY A 243 17.68 -19.45 7.72
N GLY A 244 18.63 -18.52 7.63
CA GLY A 244 19.99 -18.68 8.18
C GLY A 244 20.12 -18.25 9.63
N SER A 245 21.36 -18.20 10.13
CA SER A 245 21.72 -17.76 11.49
C SER A 245 22.33 -16.36 11.48
N ALA A 246 21.93 -15.52 12.43
CA ALA A 246 22.51 -14.19 12.63
C ALA A 246 23.80 -14.26 13.44
N ILE A 247 24.90 -13.78 12.85
CA ILE A 247 26.24 -13.89 13.44
C ILE A 247 26.42 -12.84 14.53
N TRP A 248 26.03 -11.60 14.25
CA TRP A 248 26.24 -10.48 15.17
C TRP A 248 25.27 -10.53 16.36
N LEU A 249 24.00 -10.85 16.13
CA LEU A 249 23.00 -11.05 17.18
C LEU A 249 23.17 -12.36 17.97
N HIS A 250 24.01 -13.27 17.49
CA HIS A 250 24.19 -14.62 18.06
C HIS A 250 22.86 -15.39 18.16
N ALA A 251 22.00 -15.27 17.15
CA ALA A 251 20.68 -15.88 17.12
C ALA A 251 20.61 -16.95 16.01
N ASN A 252 20.24 -18.17 16.40
CA ASN A 252 20.32 -19.34 15.52
C ASN A 252 18.98 -19.74 14.89
N SER A 253 17.82 -19.32 15.45
CA SER A 253 16.52 -19.76 14.95
C SER A 253 15.38 -18.84 15.37
N ILE A 254 15.28 -17.69 14.70
CA ILE A 254 14.10 -16.81 14.78
C ILE A 254 13.10 -17.26 13.72
N GLN A 255 11.79 -17.12 14.01
CA GLN A 255 10.76 -17.31 12.99
C GLN A 255 11.03 -16.38 11.80
N ARG A 256 11.22 -16.95 10.60
CA ARG A 256 11.47 -16.21 9.35
C ARG A 256 10.46 -15.08 9.14
N THR A 257 9.20 -15.38 9.46
CA THR A 257 8.08 -14.44 9.46
C THR A 257 8.33 -13.21 10.32
N PHE A 258 8.86 -13.36 11.54
CA PHE A 258 9.17 -12.24 12.42
C PHE A 258 10.33 -11.39 11.90
N ALA A 259 11.39 -12.01 11.37
CA ALA A 259 12.50 -11.27 10.79
C ALA A 259 12.07 -10.48 9.54
N LEU A 260 11.26 -11.09 8.66
CA LEU A 260 10.74 -10.42 7.46
C LEU A 260 9.77 -9.28 7.80
N ASP A 261 8.94 -9.43 8.85
CA ASP A 261 8.06 -8.37 9.37
C ASP A 261 8.87 -7.13 9.77
N ILE A 262 10.04 -7.32 10.39
CA ILE A 262 10.93 -6.22 10.79
C ILE A 262 11.66 -5.62 9.59
N LEU A 263 12.11 -6.44 8.64
CA LEU A 263 12.69 -5.94 7.39
C LEU A 263 11.69 -5.10 6.62
N GLU A 264 10.44 -5.56 6.48
CA GLU A 264 9.37 -4.80 5.82
C GLU A 264 9.12 -3.46 6.52
N PHE A 265 9.09 -3.46 7.86
CA PHE A 265 9.02 -2.22 8.63
C PHE A 265 10.19 -1.28 8.33
N ILE A 266 11.42 -1.79 8.31
CA ILE A 266 12.60 -0.96 8.04
C ILE A 266 12.54 -0.38 6.62
N LEU A 267 12.21 -1.21 5.63
CA LEU A 267 12.12 -0.82 4.21
C LEU A 267 11.03 0.21 3.94
N SER A 268 9.92 0.17 4.68
CA SER A 268 8.80 1.08 4.47
C SER A 268 8.92 2.40 5.21
N ASN A 269 9.75 2.48 6.27
CA ASN A 269 9.85 3.67 7.13
C ASN A 269 11.20 4.41 7.04
N TYR A 270 12.30 3.74 6.70
CA TYR A 270 13.65 4.34 6.65
C TYR A 270 14.19 4.46 5.22
N VAL A 271 13.33 4.84 4.27
CA VAL A 271 13.62 4.88 2.84
C VAL A 271 14.87 5.69 2.48
N LEU A 272 15.11 6.80 3.19
CA LEU A 272 16.27 7.66 2.96
C LEU A 272 17.60 6.95 3.19
N LEU A 273 17.67 6.00 4.15
CA LEU A 273 18.91 5.27 4.39
C LEU A 273 19.33 4.50 3.14
N PHE A 274 18.38 3.82 2.51
CA PHE A 274 18.61 3.02 1.31
C PHE A 274 18.77 3.86 0.05
N ARG A 275 18.18 5.06 -0.03
CA ARG A 275 18.34 5.97 -1.18
C ARG A 275 19.61 6.82 -1.10
N THR A 276 20.14 7.07 0.11
CA THR A 276 21.29 7.96 0.32
C THR A 276 22.59 7.24 0.68
N LEU A 277 22.53 6.10 1.38
CA LEU A 277 23.73 5.40 1.86
C LEU A 277 23.98 4.14 1.02
N LEU A 278 25.10 4.12 0.28
CA LEU A 278 25.42 3.03 -0.64
C LEU A 278 25.48 1.65 0.06
N PRO A 279 26.03 1.48 1.27
CA PRO A 279 26.05 0.17 1.92
C PRO A 279 24.64 -0.39 2.19
N TYR A 280 23.69 0.46 2.56
CA TYR A 280 22.29 0.05 2.76
C TYR A 280 21.62 -0.32 1.43
N GLU A 281 21.85 0.47 0.39
CA GLU A 281 21.39 0.17 -0.97
C GLU A 281 21.93 -1.18 -1.47
N GLN A 282 23.21 -1.49 -1.19
CA GLN A 282 23.84 -2.76 -1.56
C GLN A 282 23.22 -3.96 -0.85
N VAL A 283 22.93 -3.85 0.45
CA VAL A 283 22.21 -4.91 1.19
C VAL A 283 20.80 -5.09 0.62
N LEU A 284 20.10 -3.99 0.32
CA LEU A 284 18.79 -4.06 -0.34
C LEU A 284 18.87 -4.77 -1.70
N ARG A 285 19.79 -4.34 -2.57
CA ARG A 285 19.95 -4.87 -3.93
C ARG A 285 20.37 -6.34 -3.93
N HIS A 286 21.41 -6.69 -3.19
CA HIS A 286 22.07 -7.99 -3.34
C HIS A 286 21.56 -9.06 -2.36
N GLN A 287 21.09 -8.66 -1.17
CA GLN A 287 20.62 -9.61 -0.16
C GLN A 287 19.10 -9.63 -0.06
N ILE A 288 18.46 -8.48 0.20
CA ILE A 288 17.01 -8.42 0.41
C ILE A 288 16.25 -8.76 -0.88
N CYS A 289 16.61 -8.16 -2.02
CA CYS A 289 15.94 -8.51 -3.28
C CYS A 289 16.16 -9.97 -3.67
N SER A 290 17.35 -10.53 -3.43
CA SER A 290 17.64 -11.96 -3.65
C SER A 290 16.76 -12.87 -2.78
N LEU A 291 16.63 -12.54 -1.50
CA LEU A 291 15.71 -13.21 -0.56
C LEU A 291 14.27 -13.16 -1.05
N LEU A 292 13.78 -11.98 -1.44
CA LEU A 292 12.41 -11.79 -1.90
C LEU A 292 12.14 -12.52 -3.21
N MET A 293 13.07 -12.48 -4.17
CA MET A 293 12.95 -13.21 -5.45
C MET A 293 12.91 -14.72 -5.21
N THR A 294 13.79 -15.24 -4.37
CA THR A 294 13.85 -16.68 -4.03
C THR A 294 12.58 -17.11 -3.32
N SER A 295 12.17 -16.35 -2.29
CA SER A 295 10.95 -16.63 -1.53
C SER A 295 9.73 -16.58 -2.42
N PHE A 296 9.61 -15.61 -3.33
CA PHE A 296 8.49 -15.52 -4.27
C PHE A 296 8.46 -16.70 -5.26
N ARG A 297 9.62 -17.13 -5.80
CA ARG A 297 9.70 -18.22 -6.80
C ARG A 297 9.32 -19.58 -6.23
N ILE A 298 9.88 -19.95 -5.08
CA ILE A 298 9.63 -21.25 -4.42
C ILE A 298 8.13 -21.47 -4.20
N ASN A 299 7.40 -20.39 -3.91
CA ASN A 299 5.96 -20.44 -3.67
C ASN A 299 5.11 -20.67 -4.93
N SER A 300 5.69 -20.56 -6.14
CA SER A 300 4.99 -20.89 -7.39
C SER A 300 5.12 -22.36 -7.81
N GLU A 301 5.98 -23.14 -7.13
CA GLU A 301 6.38 -24.49 -7.57
C GLU A 301 6.06 -25.61 -6.55
N LEU A 302 5.77 -25.30 -5.28
CA LEU A 302 5.53 -26.30 -4.22
C LEU A 302 4.21 -26.04 -3.49
N GLU A 303 3.12 -26.62 -4.00
CA GLU A 303 1.80 -26.58 -3.35
C GLU A 303 1.59 -27.66 -2.26
N ASP A 304 2.54 -28.56 -2.01
CA ASP A 304 2.26 -29.73 -1.16
C ASP A 304 2.59 -29.61 0.34
N GLU A 305 3.24 -28.55 0.82
CA GLU A 305 3.48 -28.40 2.26
C GLU A 305 3.33 -26.97 2.78
N ALA A 306 2.18 -26.69 3.40
CA ALA A 306 2.00 -25.79 4.55
C ALA A 306 2.88 -24.52 4.65
N GLY A 307 3.11 -23.81 3.55
CA GLY A 307 3.70 -22.47 3.60
C GLY A 307 2.74 -21.52 4.31
N GLU A 308 3.17 -20.91 5.41
CA GLU A 308 2.34 -20.03 6.24
C GLU A 308 1.78 -18.87 5.39
N PRO A 309 0.45 -18.77 5.14
CA PRO A 309 -0.12 -17.74 4.26
C PRO A 309 0.26 -16.31 4.66
N TYR A 310 0.57 -16.10 5.93
CA TYR A 310 1.03 -14.83 6.46
C TYR A 310 2.44 -14.45 5.98
N PHE A 311 3.38 -15.40 5.92
CA PHE A 311 4.72 -15.17 5.37
C PHE A 311 4.65 -14.74 3.90
N HIS A 312 3.80 -15.39 3.10
CA HIS A 312 3.61 -15.04 1.69
C HIS A 312 3.04 -13.63 1.52
N ARG A 313 2.10 -13.23 2.37
CA ARG A 313 1.58 -11.85 2.39
C ARG A 313 2.70 -10.85 2.67
N LEU A 314 3.59 -11.13 3.62
CA LEU A 314 4.74 -10.27 3.92
C LEU A 314 5.72 -10.17 2.76
N VAL A 315 6.02 -11.27 2.05
CA VAL A 315 6.88 -11.25 0.86
C VAL A 315 6.26 -10.35 -0.22
N LEU A 316 4.97 -10.53 -0.52
CA LEU A 316 4.26 -9.73 -1.53
C LEU A 316 4.19 -8.24 -1.17
N ARG A 317 3.94 -7.92 0.11
CA ARG A 317 4.03 -6.54 0.63
C ARG A 317 5.42 -5.95 0.47
N SER A 318 6.46 -6.70 0.85
CA SER A 318 7.85 -6.26 0.75
C SER A 318 8.24 -6.00 -0.70
N VAL A 319 7.85 -6.88 -1.62
CA VAL A 319 8.03 -6.67 -3.07
C VAL A 319 7.31 -5.41 -3.55
N ALA A 320 6.06 -5.19 -3.11
CA ALA A 320 5.34 -3.96 -3.43
C ALA A 320 6.07 -2.72 -2.89
N HIS A 321 6.57 -2.74 -1.66
CA HIS A 321 7.40 -1.66 -1.11
C HIS A 321 8.67 -1.42 -1.94
N VAL A 322 9.36 -2.49 -2.36
CA VAL A 322 10.55 -2.38 -3.21
C VAL A 322 10.24 -1.62 -4.50
N ILE A 323 9.20 -2.03 -5.23
CA ILE A 323 8.79 -1.40 -6.49
C ILE A 323 8.39 0.07 -6.28
N ARG A 324 7.58 0.36 -5.24
CA ARG A 324 7.06 1.72 -4.99
C ARG A 324 8.15 2.68 -4.53
N LEU A 325 9.01 2.22 -3.63
CA LEU A 325 9.93 3.09 -2.89
C LEU A 325 11.35 3.05 -3.43
N TYR A 326 11.72 2.11 -4.32
CA TYR A 326 13.13 1.97 -4.76
C TYR A 326 13.30 1.73 -6.26
N SER A 327 12.24 1.75 -7.07
CA SER A 327 12.32 1.50 -8.53
C SER A 327 13.22 2.46 -9.31
N SER A 328 13.47 3.67 -8.80
CA SER A 328 14.43 4.61 -9.38
C SER A 328 15.88 4.16 -9.24
N SER A 329 16.21 3.47 -8.14
CA SER A 329 17.58 2.99 -7.83
C SER A 329 17.77 1.51 -8.19
N LEU A 330 16.69 0.73 -8.21
CA LEU A 330 16.69 -0.73 -8.42
C LEU A 330 15.84 -1.09 -9.64
N THR A 331 16.21 -0.57 -10.81
CA THR A 331 15.45 -0.76 -12.06
C THR A 331 15.36 -2.23 -12.42
N THR A 332 16.49 -2.95 -12.47
CA THR A 332 16.56 -4.37 -12.83
C THR A 332 15.77 -5.28 -11.90
N GLU A 333 15.91 -5.09 -10.58
CA GLU A 333 15.21 -5.90 -9.58
C GLU A 333 13.70 -5.62 -9.62
N SER A 334 13.31 -4.35 -9.78
CA SER A 334 11.91 -3.95 -9.89
C SER A 334 11.25 -4.48 -11.18
N GLU A 335 11.98 -4.50 -12.30
CA GLU A 335 11.54 -5.11 -13.57
C GLU A 335 11.24 -6.60 -13.38
N VAL A 336 12.15 -7.34 -12.71
CA VAL A 336 11.98 -8.75 -12.40
C VAL A 336 10.78 -8.97 -11.47
N PHE A 337 10.64 -8.17 -10.40
CA PHE A 337 9.51 -8.29 -9.48
C PHE A 337 8.17 -8.02 -10.15
N LEU A 338 8.06 -6.94 -10.93
CA LEU A 338 6.84 -6.63 -11.69
C LEU A 338 6.52 -7.75 -12.68
N SER A 339 7.51 -8.26 -13.41
CA SER A 339 7.33 -9.39 -14.33
C SER A 339 6.86 -10.66 -13.60
N MET A 340 7.37 -10.91 -12.39
CA MET A 340 6.94 -12.02 -11.55
C MET A 340 5.48 -11.86 -11.07
N LEU A 341 5.09 -10.66 -10.63
CA LEU A 341 3.69 -10.33 -10.27
C LEU A 341 2.75 -10.50 -11.46
N VAL A 342 3.13 -9.97 -12.63
CA VAL A 342 2.36 -10.09 -13.88
C VAL A 342 2.18 -11.56 -14.28
N ARG A 343 3.23 -12.37 -14.16
CA ARG A 343 3.16 -13.81 -14.44
C ARG A 343 2.18 -14.53 -13.53
N VAL A 344 2.16 -14.21 -12.23
CA VAL A 344 1.25 -14.83 -11.24
C VAL A 344 -0.22 -14.66 -11.60
N THR A 345 -0.61 -13.54 -12.22
CA THR A 345 -2.00 -13.34 -12.67
C THR A 345 -2.48 -14.38 -13.70
N ALA A 346 -1.54 -15.03 -14.40
CA ALA A 346 -1.80 -16.02 -15.44
C ALA A 346 -1.69 -17.47 -14.95
N LEU A 347 -1.16 -17.69 -13.74
CA LEU A 347 -0.98 -19.01 -13.16
C LEU A 347 -2.24 -19.46 -12.43
N ASP A 348 -2.46 -20.77 -12.41
CA ASP A 348 -3.55 -21.39 -11.65
C ASP A 348 -3.16 -21.55 -10.18
N LEU A 349 -3.00 -20.41 -9.50
CA LEU A 349 -2.65 -20.32 -8.08
C LEU A 349 -3.90 -20.09 -7.22
N PRO A 350 -3.85 -20.37 -5.90
CA PRO A 350 -4.96 -20.13 -4.99
C PRO A 350 -5.50 -18.71 -5.07
N LEU A 351 -6.83 -18.56 -5.04
CA LEU A 351 -7.50 -17.27 -5.26
C LEU A 351 -7.02 -16.16 -4.31
N TRP A 352 -6.75 -16.47 -3.04
CA TRP A 352 -6.22 -15.49 -2.09
C TRP A 352 -4.89 -14.87 -2.54
N HIS A 353 -4.05 -15.65 -3.22
CA HIS A 353 -2.75 -15.20 -3.72
C HIS A 353 -2.93 -14.33 -4.96
N ARG A 354 -3.80 -14.76 -5.88
CA ARG A 354 -4.17 -13.99 -7.08
C ARG A 354 -4.81 -12.66 -6.73
N ILE A 355 -5.73 -12.65 -5.76
CA ILE A 355 -6.37 -11.44 -5.23
C ILE A 355 -5.32 -10.47 -4.71
N LEU A 356 -4.40 -10.93 -3.84
CA LEU A 356 -3.38 -10.04 -3.26
C LEU A 356 -2.44 -9.45 -4.33
N VAL A 357 -2.06 -10.24 -5.34
CA VAL A 357 -1.27 -9.72 -6.46
C VAL A 357 -2.06 -8.68 -7.26
N LEU A 358 -3.35 -8.93 -7.52
CA LEU A 358 -4.20 -7.97 -8.21
C LEU A 358 -4.41 -6.68 -7.40
N GLU A 359 -4.53 -6.76 -6.07
CA GLU A 359 -4.57 -5.57 -5.19
C GLU A 359 -3.30 -4.73 -5.33
N ILE A 360 -2.13 -5.38 -5.38
CA ILE A 360 -0.83 -4.71 -5.57
C ILE A 360 -0.76 -4.03 -6.93
N LEU A 361 -1.08 -4.74 -8.02
CA LEU A 361 -1.04 -4.20 -9.39
C LEU A 361 -2.05 -3.06 -9.57
N ARG A 362 -3.29 -3.24 -9.09
CA ARG A 362 -4.32 -2.18 -9.06
C ARG A 362 -3.83 -0.97 -8.27
N GLY A 363 -3.15 -1.19 -7.15
CA GLY A 363 -2.55 -0.11 -6.37
C GLY A 363 -1.49 0.68 -7.13
N PHE A 364 -0.67 0.05 -7.97
CA PHE A 364 0.30 0.78 -8.81
C PHE A 364 -0.40 1.64 -9.87
N CYS A 365 -1.49 1.12 -10.45
CA CYS A 365 -2.24 1.80 -11.50
C CYS A 365 -3.00 3.05 -10.99
N MET A 366 -3.40 3.06 -9.73
CA MET A 366 -4.18 4.16 -9.14
C MET A 366 -3.35 5.32 -8.60
N GLU A 367 -2.03 5.17 -8.53
CA GLU A 367 -1.13 6.21 -8.04
C GLU A 367 -0.36 6.81 -9.23
N ALA A 368 -0.85 7.95 -9.73
CA ALA A 368 -0.35 8.58 -10.95
C ALA A 368 1.17 8.79 -10.94
N ARG A 369 1.73 9.16 -9.79
CA ARG A 369 3.17 9.34 -9.60
C ARG A 369 3.96 8.03 -9.73
N ILE A 370 3.47 6.93 -9.14
CA ILE A 370 4.16 5.64 -9.22
C ILE A 370 4.10 5.14 -10.66
N MET A 371 2.93 5.23 -11.29
CA MET A 371 2.78 4.87 -12.70
C MET A 371 3.70 5.70 -13.60
N ARG A 372 3.83 7.01 -13.36
CA ARG A 372 4.79 7.90 -14.04
C ARG A 372 6.22 7.36 -13.91
N ILE A 373 6.70 7.12 -12.68
CA ILE A 373 8.06 6.64 -12.42
C ILE A 373 8.31 5.29 -13.09
N LEU A 374 7.39 4.33 -12.92
CA LEU A 374 7.56 2.99 -13.49
C LEU A 374 7.54 3.03 -15.03
N PHE A 375 6.62 3.76 -15.64
CA PHE A 375 6.56 3.86 -17.11
C PHE A 375 7.80 4.57 -17.68
N GLN A 376 8.31 5.60 -16.99
CA GLN A 376 9.57 6.27 -17.37
C GLN A 376 10.79 5.35 -17.25
N ASN A 377 10.87 4.54 -16.20
CA ASN A 377 12.01 3.64 -15.97
C ASN A 377 12.02 2.43 -16.90
N PHE A 378 10.85 1.95 -17.32
CA PHE A 378 10.71 0.72 -18.11
C PHE A 378 10.27 1.01 -19.55
N ASP A 379 8.98 1.25 -19.77
CA ASP A 379 8.36 1.29 -21.11
C ASP A 379 8.81 2.47 -22.00
N MET A 380 9.36 3.55 -21.43
CA MET A 380 9.94 4.65 -22.21
C MET A 380 11.34 4.33 -22.77
N ASN A 381 12.03 3.32 -22.23
CA ASN A 381 13.34 2.93 -22.72
C ASN A 381 13.21 1.75 -23.69
N PRO A 382 13.55 1.92 -24.99
CA PRO A 382 13.40 0.86 -25.98
C PRO A 382 14.27 -0.39 -25.73
N SER A 383 15.27 -0.31 -24.85
CA SER A 383 16.06 -1.49 -24.44
C SER A 383 15.39 -2.38 -23.40
N ASN A 384 14.39 -1.84 -22.68
CA ASN A 384 13.77 -2.50 -21.55
C ASN A 384 12.50 -3.24 -21.98
N THR A 385 12.03 -4.18 -21.17
CA THR A 385 10.74 -4.81 -21.45
C THR A 385 9.60 -3.86 -21.10
N ASN A 386 8.53 -3.88 -21.90
CA ASN A 386 7.32 -3.07 -21.66
C ASN A 386 6.48 -3.70 -20.53
N VAL A 387 7.01 -3.66 -19.31
CA VAL A 387 6.40 -4.32 -18.15
C VAL A 387 5.10 -3.66 -17.75
N ILE A 388 4.96 -2.34 -17.91
CA ILE A 388 3.72 -1.63 -17.57
C ILE A 388 2.63 -1.97 -18.57
N GLN A 389 2.93 -2.01 -19.87
CA GLN A 389 2.02 -2.58 -20.85
C GLN A 389 1.67 -4.03 -20.52
N GLY A 390 2.65 -4.84 -20.09
CA GLY A 390 2.44 -6.22 -19.64
C GLY A 390 1.49 -6.34 -18.44
N MET A 391 1.59 -5.43 -17.49
CA MET A 391 0.68 -5.30 -16.33
C MET A 391 -0.74 -4.95 -16.78
N VAL A 392 -0.91 -3.97 -17.67
CA VAL A 392 -2.24 -3.61 -18.20
C VAL A 392 -2.85 -4.77 -19.00
N LYS A 393 -2.04 -5.49 -19.80
CA LYS A 393 -2.46 -6.72 -20.48
C LYS A 393 -2.88 -7.81 -19.48
N ALA A 394 -2.22 -7.93 -18.34
CA ALA A 394 -2.60 -8.89 -17.31
C ALA A 394 -3.95 -8.56 -16.67
N LEU A 395 -4.16 -7.30 -16.28
CA LEU A 395 -5.45 -6.84 -15.76
C LEU A 395 -6.57 -7.06 -16.80
N ALA A 396 -6.34 -6.67 -18.05
CA ALA A 396 -7.29 -6.90 -19.14
C ALA A 396 -7.61 -8.39 -19.32
N ARG A 397 -6.61 -9.29 -19.26
CA ARG A 397 -6.85 -10.73 -19.35
C ARG A 397 -7.78 -11.26 -18.24
N VAL A 398 -7.67 -10.74 -17.01
CA VAL A 398 -8.59 -11.10 -15.91
C VAL A 398 -10.01 -10.59 -16.17
N VAL A 399 -10.15 -9.41 -16.78
CA VAL A 399 -11.47 -8.90 -17.17
C VAL A 399 -12.07 -9.73 -18.31
N LEU A 400 -11.25 -10.07 -19.31
CA LEU A 400 -11.67 -10.83 -20.49
C LEU A 400 -11.98 -12.30 -20.16
N SER A 401 -11.40 -12.87 -19.09
CA SER A 401 -11.68 -14.27 -18.71
C SER A 401 -13.14 -14.52 -18.35
N VAL A 402 -13.89 -13.48 -17.96
CA VAL A 402 -15.34 -13.56 -17.71
C VAL A 402 -16.11 -14.07 -18.92
N GLN A 403 -15.62 -13.84 -20.16
CA GLN A 403 -16.28 -14.33 -21.37
C GLN A 403 -16.37 -15.86 -21.45
N TYR A 404 -15.43 -16.56 -20.80
CA TYR A 404 -15.25 -18.00 -20.93
C TYR A 404 -15.75 -18.77 -19.70
N GLN A 405 -16.26 -18.07 -18.67
CA GLN A 405 -16.77 -18.69 -17.45
C GLN A 405 -18.23 -19.13 -17.62
N GLU A 406 -18.55 -20.34 -17.13
CA GLU A 406 -19.92 -20.85 -17.09
C GLU A 406 -20.83 -19.98 -16.21
N THR A 407 -20.29 -19.41 -15.13
CA THR A 407 -20.96 -18.53 -14.16
C THR A 407 -20.82 -17.04 -14.50
N SER A 408 -20.56 -16.69 -15.77
CA SER A 408 -20.25 -15.31 -16.19
C SER A 408 -21.33 -14.27 -15.81
N GLU A 409 -22.62 -14.60 -15.91
CA GLU A 409 -23.71 -13.70 -15.51
C GLU A 409 -23.76 -13.47 -13.99
N GLU A 410 -23.58 -14.54 -13.20
CA GLU A 410 -23.55 -14.47 -11.73
C GLU A 410 -22.32 -13.69 -11.23
N CYS A 411 -21.17 -13.93 -11.87
CA CYS A 411 -19.93 -13.20 -11.62
C CYS A 411 -20.11 -11.70 -11.88
N LEU A 412 -20.66 -11.32 -13.05
CA LEU A 412 -20.92 -9.90 -13.38
C LEU A 412 -21.96 -9.25 -12.45
N ALA A 413 -22.97 -10.00 -12.02
CA ALA A 413 -23.94 -9.52 -11.03
C ALA A 413 -23.27 -9.25 -9.67
N ALA A 414 -22.38 -10.15 -9.23
CA ALA A 414 -21.59 -9.97 -8.01
C ALA A 414 -20.63 -8.77 -8.12
N VAL A 415 -19.93 -8.60 -9.25
CA VAL A 415 -19.10 -7.40 -9.54
C VAL A 415 -19.96 -6.14 -9.44
N ALA A 416 -21.14 -6.10 -10.07
CA ALA A 416 -22.05 -4.97 -9.97
C ALA A 416 -22.48 -4.67 -8.52
N GLY A 417 -22.71 -5.71 -7.71
CA GLY A 417 -22.98 -5.60 -6.28
C GLY A 417 -21.83 -4.98 -5.48
N MET A 418 -20.58 -5.35 -5.79
CA MET A 418 -19.38 -4.76 -5.17
C MET A 418 -19.25 -3.27 -5.51
N PHE A 419 -19.42 -2.89 -6.77
CA PHE A 419 -19.40 -1.47 -7.20
C PHE A 419 -20.54 -0.66 -6.57
N SER A 420 -21.74 -1.25 -6.43
CA SER A 420 -22.89 -0.60 -5.76
C SER A 420 -22.63 -0.36 -4.27
N SER A 421 -22.04 -1.34 -3.58
CA SER A 421 -21.67 -1.21 -2.17
C SER A 421 -20.61 -0.12 -1.97
N LYS A 422 -19.59 -0.13 -2.84
CA LYS A 422 -18.55 0.90 -2.87
C LYS A 422 -19.11 2.30 -3.11
N ALA A 423 -20.05 2.46 -4.05
CA ALA A 423 -20.71 3.75 -4.32
C ALA A 423 -21.49 4.30 -3.10
N LYS A 424 -21.93 3.42 -2.20
CA LYS A 424 -22.59 3.78 -0.93
C LYS A 424 -21.59 3.99 0.23
N GLY A 425 -20.30 3.78 0.00
CA GLY A 425 -19.28 3.80 1.06
C GLY A 425 -19.37 2.61 2.02
N ILE A 426 -20.00 1.51 1.59
CA ILE A 426 -20.16 0.29 2.39
C ILE A 426 -19.11 -0.72 1.93
N GLU A 427 -18.37 -1.29 2.88
CA GLU A 427 -17.47 -2.41 2.60
C GLU A 427 -18.30 -3.64 2.21
N TRP A 428 -18.00 -4.20 1.05
CA TRP A 428 -18.67 -5.39 0.58
C TRP A 428 -18.16 -6.59 1.38
N SER A 429 -19.08 -7.36 1.97
CA SER A 429 -18.79 -8.62 2.64
C SER A 429 -19.71 -9.72 2.11
N LEU A 430 -19.18 -10.92 1.99
CA LEU A 430 -19.97 -12.11 1.72
C LEU A 430 -20.66 -12.58 3.01
N ASP A 431 -21.92 -12.99 2.93
CA ASP A 431 -22.64 -13.57 4.08
C ASP A 431 -21.97 -14.87 4.54
N ASN A 432 -21.87 -15.06 5.87
CA ASN A 432 -21.20 -16.22 6.46
C ASN A 432 -21.87 -17.57 6.13
N ASP A 433 -23.16 -17.55 5.75
CA ASP A 433 -23.94 -18.74 5.38
C ASP A 433 -23.90 -19.04 3.87
N ALA A 434 -23.01 -18.38 3.11
CA ALA A 434 -22.88 -18.59 1.68
C ALA A 434 -22.40 -20.01 1.32
N SER A 435 -22.98 -20.58 0.26
CA SER A 435 -22.54 -21.88 -0.27
C SER A 435 -21.11 -21.80 -0.82
N ASN A 436 -20.40 -22.92 -0.87
CA ASN A 436 -19.04 -22.98 -1.46
C ASN A 436 -19.01 -22.43 -2.90
N THR A 437 -20.07 -22.66 -3.68
CA THR A 437 -20.21 -22.11 -5.04
C THR A 437 -20.34 -20.58 -5.00
N ALA A 438 -21.14 -20.03 -4.07
CA ALA A 438 -21.27 -18.58 -3.92
C ALA A 438 -19.95 -17.92 -3.45
N VAL A 439 -19.18 -18.59 -2.58
CA VAL A 439 -17.84 -18.14 -2.17
C VAL A 439 -16.88 -18.10 -3.36
N LEU A 440 -16.93 -19.11 -4.23
CA LEU A 440 -16.10 -19.16 -5.43
C LEU A 440 -16.46 -18.03 -6.41
N VAL A 441 -17.75 -17.87 -6.75
CA VAL A 441 -18.23 -16.80 -7.64
C VAL A 441 -17.90 -15.42 -7.07
N ALA A 442 -18.08 -15.20 -5.77
CA ALA A 442 -17.69 -13.97 -5.10
C ALA A 442 -16.19 -13.69 -5.19
N SER A 443 -15.36 -14.71 -5.01
CA SER A 443 -13.89 -14.57 -5.08
C SER A 443 -13.42 -14.26 -6.50
N GLU A 444 -14.01 -14.91 -7.51
CA GLU A 444 -13.76 -14.59 -8.91
C GLU A 444 -14.23 -13.17 -9.27
N ALA A 445 -15.44 -12.79 -8.86
CA ALA A 445 -15.96 -11.44 -9.02
C ALA A 445 -15.05 -10.40 -8.36
N HIS A 446 -14.44 -10.73 -7.22
CA HIS A 446 -13.47 -9.85 -6.58
C HIS A 446 -12.21 -9.64 -7.44
N THR A 447 -11.67 -10.70 -8.05
CA THR A 447 -10.53 -10.57 -8.97
C THR A 447 -10.85 -9.69 -10.19
N VAL A 448 -12.05 -9.85 -10.77
CA VAL A 448 -12.54 -9.04 -11.89
C VAL A 448 -12.71 -7.58 -11.45
N THR A 449 -13.28 -7.34 -10.26
CA THR A 449 -13.45 -6.01 -9.69
C THR A 449 -12.11 -5.30 -9.54
N LEU A 450 -11.10 -5.96 -8.95
CA LEU A 450 -9.74 -5.40 -8.82
C LEU A 450 -9.11 -5.10 -10.18
N ALA A 451 -9.31 -5.97 -11.17
CA ALA A 451 -8.79 -5.77 -12.51
C ALA A 451 -9.43 -4.56 -13.22
N ILE A 452 -10.75 -4.40 -13.12
CA ILE A 452 -11.48 -3.23 -13.66
C ILE A 452 -11.02 -1.95 -12.96
N GLU A 453 -10.90 -1.96 -11.63
CA GLU A 453 -10.38 -0.82 -10.87
C GLU A 453 -8.94 -0.47 -11.28
N GLY A 454 -8.09 -1.47 -11.54
CA GLY A 454 -6.74 -1.27 -12.05
C GLY A 454 -6.74 -0.57 -13.41
N LEU A 455 -7.53 -1.07 -14.38
CA LEU A 455 -7.66 -0.46 -15.71
C LEU A 455 -8.19 0.97 -15.65
N LEU A 456 -9.23 1.23 -14.85
CA LEU A 456 -9.74 2.57 -14.61
C LEU A 456 -8.69 3.46 -13.91
N GLY A 457 -7.89 2.90 -13.00
CA GLY A 457 -6.75 3.56 -12.40
C GLY A 457 -5.76 4.08 -13.44
N VAL A 458 -5.41 3.26 -14.44
CA VAL A 458 -4.54 3.69 -15.56
C VAL A 458 -5.16 4.86 -16.32
N VAL A 459 -6.45 4.78 -16.63
CA VAL A 459 -7.19 5.83 -17.34
C VAL A 459 -7.17 7.15 -16.55
N PHE A 460 -7.51 7.11 -15.26
CA PHE A 460 -7.52 8.31 -14.41
C PHE A 460 -6.11 8.85 -14.16
N THR A 461 -5.10 7.98 -14.10
CA THR A 461 -3.70 8.40 -14.07
C THR A 461 -3.32 9.18 -15.31
N VAL A 462 -3.62 8.67 -16.52
CA VAL A 462 -3.33 9.40 -17.77
C VAL A 462 -4.04 10.76 -17.79
N ALA A 463 -5.30 10.82 -17.35
CA ALA A 463 -6.03 12.09 -17.22
C ALA A 463 -5.34 13.05 -16.24
N THR A 464 -4.99 12.58 -15.04
CA THR A 464 -4.30 13.39 -14.01
C THR A 464 -2.97 13.93 -14.52
N LEU A 465 -2.15 13.08 -15.16
CA LEU A 465 -0.86 13.50 -15.72
C LEU A 465 -1.02 14.47 -16.89
N THR A 466 -2.11 14.35 -17.66
CA THR A 466 -2.44 15.30 -18.74
C THR A 466 -2.84 16.66 -18.16
N ASP A 467 -3.64 16.68 -17.10
CA ASP A 467 -4.00 17.92 -16.39
C ASP A 467 -2.75 18.58 -15.79
N GLU A 468 -1.84 17.81 -15.17
CA GLU A 468 -0.55 18.32 -14.69
C GLU A 468 0.30 18.93 -15.81
N ALA A 469 0.34 18.30 -16.99
CA ALA A 469 1.07 18.85 -18.15
C ALA A 469 0.43 20.14 -18.69
N VAL A 470 -0.89 20.30 -18.58
CA VAL A 470 -1.58 21.55 -18.91
C VAL A 470 -1.25 22.63 -17.88
N ASP A 471 -1.26 22.30 -16.60
CA ASP A 471 -0.93 23.23 -15.51
C ASP A 471 0.52 23.71 -15.58
N ASP A 472 1.44 22.84 -15.98
CA ASP A 472 2.87 23.16 -16.21
C ASP A 472 3.09 23.97 -17.51
N GLY A 473 2.05 24.18 -18.33
CA GLY A 473 2.12 24.88 -19.61
C GLY A 473 2.81 24.09 -20.73
N GLU A 474 3.01 22.78 -20.56
CA GLU A 474 3.54 21.88 -21.59
C GLU A 474 2.52 21.60 -22.70
N LEU A 475 1.23 21.70 -22.37
CA LEU A 475 0.10 21.50 -23.27
C LEU A 475 -0.78 22.74 -23.29
N GLU A 476 -1.37 23.02 -24.45
CA GLU A 476 -2.37 24.08 -24.57
C GLU A 476 -3.59 23.69 -23.75
N SER A 477 -3.96 24.56 -22.80
CA SER A 477 -5.23 24.41 -22.09
C SER A 477 -6.36 24.42 -23.12
N PRO A 478 -7.38 23.54 -22.99
CA PRO A 478 -8.56 23.56 -23.87
C PRO A 478 -9.37 24.87 -23.83
N ARG A 479 -8.91 25.88 -23.07
CA ARG A 479 -9.52 27.20 -22.87
C ARG A 479 -8.66 28.39 -23.34
N GLY A 480 -7.45 28.16 -23.84
CA GLY A 480 -6.50 29.23 -24.20
C GLY A 480 -6.56 29.62 -25.68
N ASP A 481 -6.58 30.92 -25.95
CA ASP A 481 -6.58 31.50 -27.29
C ASP A 481 -5.13 31.82 -27.75
N THR A 482 -4.89 31.73 -29.06
CA THR A 482 -3.71 32.16 -29.84
C THR A 482 -2.40 31.33 -29.87
N GLY A 483 -2.21 30.58 -30.97
CA GLY A 483 -0.91 30.09 -31.45
C GLY A 483 -1.05 28.99 -32.55
N PRO A 484 -0.13 28.88 -33.53
CA PRO A 484 -0.04 27.67 -34.35
C PRO A 484 0.34 26.48 -33.45
N PRO A 485 -0.14 25.26 -33.75
CA PRO A 485 -0.02 24.12 -32.85
C PRO A 485 1.44 23.82 -32.54
N THR A 486 1.84 24.12 -31.32
CA THR A 486 3.19 23.78 -30.84
C THR A 486 3.26 22.27 -30.66
N MET A 487 4.28 21.62 -31.22
CA MET A 487 4.50 20.18 -31.00
C MET A 487 4.59 19.91 -29.49
N CYS A 488 3.99 18.82 -29.01
CA CYS A 488 4.11 18.37 -27.63
C CYS A 488 5.59 18.17 -27.30
N THR A 489 6.21 19.13 -26.62
CA THR A 489 7.66 19.12 -26.32
C THR A 489 7.96 18.92 -24.84
N GLY A 490 6.93 19.01 -23.99
CA GLY A 490 7.03 18.77 -22.56
C GLY A 490 7.29 17.31 -22.19
N LYS A 491 7.99 17.09 -21.08
CA LYS A 491 8.38 15.73 -20.65
C LYS A 491 7.17 14.93 -20.18
N THR A 492 6.24 15.59 -19.47
CA THR A 492 5.01 14.97 -18.98
C THR A 492 4.05 14.73 -20.14
N ALA A 493 3.92 15.68 -21.06
CA ALA A 493 3.13 15.53 -22.28
C ALA A 493 3.58 14.32 -23.13
N MET A 494 4.88 14.18 -23.38
CA MET A 494 5.46 13.06 -24.13
C MET A 494 5.22 11.72 -23.43
N LEU A 495 5.31 11.68 -22.11
CA LEU A 495 4.99 10.51 -21.32
C LEU A 495 3.53 10.09 -21.49
N CYS A 496 2.59 11.04 -21.39
CA CYS A 496 1.17 10.77 -21.55
C CYS A 496 0.84 10.21 -22.95
N VAL A 497 1.43 10.78 -24.01
CA VAL A 497 1.28 10.26 -25.39
C VAL A 497 1.76 8.82 -25.48
N ALA A 498 2.97 8.53 -24.99
CA ALA A 498 3.52 7.17 -25.01
C ALA A 498 2.67 6.17 -24.20
N MET A 499 2.12 6.59 -23.05
CA MET A 499 1.20 5.78 -22.25
C MET A 499 -0.08 5.46 -23.01
N VAL A 500 -0.68 6.47 -23.66
CA VAL A 500 -1.89 6.29 -24.48
C VAL A 500 -1.60 5.32 -25.62
N ASP A 501 -0.58 5.59 -26.44
CA ASP A 501 -0.21 4.78 -27.62
C ASP A 501 0.05 3.32 -27.26
N SER A 502 0.67 3.07 -26.10
CA SER A 502 1.00 1.72 -25.63
C SER A 502 -0.23 0.92 -25.14
N MET A 503 -1.23 1.58 -24.54
CA MET A 503 -2.23 0.89 -23.71
C MET A 503 -3.68 1.03 -24.18
N TRP A 504 -3.99 1.98 -25.07
CA TRP A 504 -5.39 2.34 -25.39
C TRP A 504 -6.23 1.18 -25.94
N LEU A 505 -5.68 0.35 -26.83
CA LEU A 505 -6.39 -0.82 -27.40
C LEU A 505 -6.78 -1.84 -26.33
N ILE A 506 -5.86 -2.11 -25.40
CA ILE A 506 -6.03 -3.09 -24.33
C ILE A 506 -7.12 -2.63 -23.35
N ILE A 507 -7.09 -1.33 -23.01
CA ILE A 507 -8.10 -0.70 -22.15
C ILE A 507 -9.46 -0.72 -22.84
N LEU A 508 -9.52 -0.34 -24.13
CA LEU A 508 -10.76 -0.29 -24.89
C LEU A 508 -11.42 -1.67 -24.97
N ASP A 509 -10.66 -2.70 -25.31
CA ASP A 509 -11.17 -4.07 -25.43
C ASP A 509 -11.79 -4.56 -24.11
N ALA A 510 -11.04 -4.46 -23.01
CA ALA A 510 -11.51 -4.89 -21.68
C ALA A 510 -12.73 -4.08 -21.17
N LEU A 511 -12.70 -2.75 -21.28
CA LEU A 511 -13.82 -1.93 -20.78
C LEU A 511 -15.06 -2.02 -21.68
N SER A 512 -14.88 -2.14 -23.00
CA SER A 512 -16.00 -2.33 -23.93
C SER A 512 -16.70 -3.67 -23.72
N LEU A 513 -15.97 -4.74 -23.36
CA LEU A 513 -16.56 -6.02 -22.95
C LEU A 513 -17.50 -5.84 -21.76
N ILE A 514 -17.01 -5.22 -20.68
CA ILE A 514 -17.82 -5.08 -19.47
C ILE A 514 -19.01 -4.18 -19.73
N LEU A 515 -18.82 -3.11 -20.51
CA LEU A 515 -19.94 -2.28 -20.94
C LEU A 515 -20.93 -3.13 -21.75
N ALA A 516 -20.50 -4.01 -22.64
CA ALA A 516 -21.39 -4.87 -23.44
C ALA A 516 -22.19 -5.88 -22.60
N LYS A 517 -21.57 -6.53 -21.62
CA LYS A 517 -22.15 -7.66 -20.88
C LYS A 517 -22.84 -7.27 -19.58
N SER A 518 -22.41 -6.19 -18.92
CA SER A 518 -22.95 -5.81 -17.62
C SER A 518 -24.30 -5.08 -17.73
N GLN A 519 -25.16 -5.32 -16.73
CA GLN A 519 -26.43 -4.61 -16.52
C GLN A 519 -26.41 -3.76 -15.24
N GLY A 520 -25.30 -3.79 -14.48
CA GLY A 520 -25.20 -3.07 -13.22
C GLY A 520 -24.98 -1.57 -13.43
N GLU A 521 -25.89 -0.73 -12.91
CA GLU A 521 -25.79 0.73 -13.08
C GLU A 521 -24.49 1.31 -12.50
N ALA A 522 -24.07 0.87 -11.31
CA ALA A 522 -22.89 1.41 -10.64
C ALA A 522 -21.59 1.15 -11.41
N ILE A 523 -21.41 -0.07 -11.94
CA ILE A 523 -20.23 -0.42 -12.74
C ILE A 523 -20.26 0.24 -14.12
N ILE A 524 -21.43 0.33 -14.76
CA ILE A 524 -21.61 1.05 -16.03
C ILE A 524 -21.20 2.51 -15.85
N LEU A 525 -21.68 3.16 -14.78
CA LEU A 525 -21.35 4.55 -14.48
C LEU A 525 -19.84 4.76 -14.28
N GLU A 526 -19.17 3.87 -13.55
CA GLU A 526 -17.72 3.97 -13.35
C GLU A 526 -16.94 3.77 -14.66
N ILE A 527 -17.36 2.85 -15.52
CA ILE A 527 -16.75 2.67 -16.85
C ILE A 527 -16.96 3.92 -17.71
N LEU A 528 -18.16 4.49 -17.70
CA LEU A 528 -18.47 5.70 -18.47
C LEU A 528 -17.67 6.91 -17.99
N LYS A 529 -17.44 7.06 -16.68
CA LYS A 529 -16.50 8.06 -16.14
C LYS A 529 -15.09 7.85 -16.66
N GLY A 530 -14.63 6.59 -16.73
CA GLY A 530 -13.35 6.24 -17.35
C GLY A 530 -13.30 6.63 -18.83
N TYR A 531 -14.31 6.26 -19.63
CA TYR A 531 -14.42 6.66 -21.04
C TYR A 531 -14.37 8.18 -21.20
N GLN A 532 -15.09 8.92 -20.36
CA GLN A 532 -15.10 10.37 -20.38
C GLN A 532 -13.71 10.95 -20.08
N ALA A 533 -13.06 10.52 -19.00
CA ALA A 533 -11.73 11.00 -18.64
C ALA A 533 -10.68 10.67 -19.71
N PHE A 534 -10.71 9.46 -20.26
CA PHE A 534 -9.76 9.04 -21.29
C PHE A 534 -9.93 9.81 -22.60
N THR A 535 -11.18 10.00 -23.06
CA THR A 535 -11.46 10.75 -24.29
C THR A 535 -11.11 12.23 -24.16
N GLN A 536 -11.35 12.83 -22.99
CA GLN A 536 -10.89 14.19 -22.69
C GLN A 536 -9.36 14.31 -22.74
N ALA A 537 -8.64 13.39 -22.07
CA ALA A 537 -7.19 13.36 -22.11
C ALA A 537 -6.65 13.17 -23.53
N CYS A 538 -7.20 12.22 -24.31
CA CYS A 538 -6.82 12.01 -25.71
C CYS A 538 -7.07 13.25 -26.58
N GLY A 539 -8.16 14.00 -26.33
CA GLY A 539 -8.43 15.26 -27.00
C GLY A 539 -7.36 16.31 -26.74
N VAL A 540 -6.96 16.51 -25.48
CA VAL A 540 -5.90 17.44 -25.09
C VAL A 540 -4.54 17.02 -25.65
N LEU A 541 -4.22 15.73 -25.58
CA LEU A 541 -2.98 15.14 -26.13
C LEU A 541 -2.96 15.06 -27.66
N ARG A 542 -4.09 15.36 -28.32
CA ARG A 542 -4.29 15.23 -29.78
C ARG A 542 -4.08 13.79 -30.30
N ALA A 543 -4.39 12.80 -29.48
CA ALA A 543 -4.34 11.39 -29.85
C ALA A 543 -5.64 10.98 -30.59
N VAL A 544 -5.68 11.24 -31.90
CA VAL A 544 -6.90 11.14 -32.72
C VAL A 544 -7.45 9.71 -32.83
N GLU A 545 -6.57 8.74 -33.09
CA GLU A 545 -6.98 7.33 -33.25
C GLU A 545 -7.64 6.73 -31.99
N PRO A 546 -7.04 6.82 -30.79
CA PRO A 546 -7.68 6.34 -29.57
C PRO A 546 -8.96 7.12 -29.25
N LEU A 547 -8.97 8.45 -29.43
CA LEU A 547 -10.18 9.26 -29.25
C LEU A 547 -11.35 8.74 -30.10
N ASN A 548 -11.13 8.57 -31.41
CA ASN A 548 -12.16 8.11 -32.33
C ASN A 548 -12.64 6.69 -32.01
N SER A 549 -11.73 5.81 -31.61
CA SER A 549 -12.05 4.42 -31.27
C SER A 549 -12.93 4.31 -30.03
N PHE A 550 -12.63 5.10 -28.99
CA PHE A 550 -13.46 5.17 -27.78
C PHE A 550 -14.84 5.79 -28.04
N LEU A 551 -14.91 6.86 -28.84
CA LEU A 551 -16.19 7.46 -29.26
C LEU A 551 -17.02 6.49 -30.10
N ALA A 552 -16.40 5.78 -31.04
CA ALA A 552 -17.07 4.75 -31.84
C ALA A 552 -17.60 3.60 -30.97
N SER A 553 -16.84 3.19 -29.95
CA SER A 553 -17.30 2.22 -28.96
C SER A 553 -18.52 2.71 -28.19
N LEU A 554 -18.54 3.96 -27.70
CA LEU A 554 -19.73 4.55 -27.05
C LEU A 554 -20.94 4.57 -27.97
N CYS A 555 -20.76 4.94 -29.24
CA CYS A 555 -21.85 4.97 -30.23
C CYS A 555 -22.45 3.59 -30.49
N LYS A 556 -21.69 2.50 -30.35
CA LYS A 556 -22.25 1.13 -30.44
C LYS A 556 -23.26 0.84 -29.33
N PHE A 557 -23.20 1.55 -28.20
CA PHE A 557 -24.07 1.33 -27.05
C PHE A 557 -25.22 2.35 -26.94
N THR A 558 -25.37 3.29 -27.88
CA THR A 558 -26.48 4.27 -27.86
C THR A 558 -27.79 3.72 -28.41
N ILE A 559 -27.74 2.85 -29.42
CA ILE A 559 -28.93 2.30 -30.11
C ILE A 559 -28.66 0.82 -30.40
N ASN A 560 -29.50 -0.06 -29.86
CA ASN A 560 -29.48 -1.47 -30.20
C ASN A 560 -29.99 -1.62 -31.64
N MET A 561 -29.10 -1.75 -32.63
CA MET A 561 -29.49 -2.29 -33.93
C MET A 561 -29.69 -3.80 -33.74
N PRO A 562 -30.89 -4.36 -33.92
CA PRO A 562 -31.05 -5.80 -33.84
C PRO A 562 -30.13 -6.45 -34.87
N SER A 563 -29.15 -7.22 -34.39
CA SER A 563 -28.28 -8.04 -35.22
C SER A 563 -29.16 -8.98 -36.04
N GLU A 564 -28.93 -9.06 -37.36
CA GLU A 564 -29.67 -9.94 -38.29
C GLU A 564 -29.68 -11.43 -37.87
N VAL A 565 -28.88 -11.82 -36.88
CA VAL A 565 -28.74 -13.20 -36.40
C VAL A 565 -29.98 -13.68 -35.62
N GLU A 566 -30.80 -12.79 -35.02
CA GLU A 566 -32.02 -13.20 -34.32
C GLU A 566 -33.24 -13.41 -35.24
N LYS A 567 -33.16 -13.02 -36.53
CA LYS A 567 -34.28 -13.20 -37.48
C LYS A 567 -34.45 -14.64 -37.99
N LYS A 568 -33.55 -15.57 -37.66
CA LYS A 568 -33.59 -16.95 -38.19
C LYS A 568 -34.28 -17.99 -37.31
N SER A 569 -34.84 -17.63 -36.14
CA SER A 569 -35.49 -18.61 -35.26
C SER A 569 -37.02 -18.63 -35.29
N VAL A 570 -37.68 -17.89 -36.18
CA VAL A 570 -39.14 -18.03 -36.40
C VAL A 570 -39.39 -18.86 -37.65
N ILE A 571 -39.23 -20.18 -37.52
CA ILE A 571 -39.70 -21.15 -38.52
C ILE A 571 -41.24 -21.23 -38.45
N LEU A 572 -41.83 -21.05 -39.62
CA LEU A 572 -43.25 -21.03 -39.96
C LEU A 572 -44.05 -22.24 -39.45
N SER A 573 -45.28 -21.98 -39.00
CA SER A 573 -46.40 -22.93 -39.03
C SER A 573 -47.51 -22.36 -39.93
N PRO A 574 -48.06 -23.11 -40.91
CA PRO A 574 -49.04 -22.57 -41.84
C PRO A 574 -50.45 -22.77 -41.29
N GLY A 575 -51.22 -21.69 -41.12
CA GLY A 575 -52.62 -21.83 -40.72
C GLY A 575 -53.39 -20.53 -40.56
N SER A 576 -54.13 -20.17 -41.62
CA SER A 576 -55.43 -19.47 -41.59
C SER A 576 -55.49 -17.93 -41.42
N LYS A 577 -55.74 -17.31 -42.58
CA LYS A 577 -56.71 -16.23 -42.89
C LYS A 577 -56.40 -14.78 -42.46
N ARG A 578 -56.22 -13.97 -43.52
CA ARG A 578 -56.27 -12.50 -43.58
C ARG A 578 -57.51 -11.92 -42.91
N THR A 579 -57.32 -10.90 -42.07
CA THR A 579 -58.16 -9.69 -42.09
C THR A 579 -57.33 -8.50 -41.58
N ASP A 580 -57.53 -7.36 -42.22
CA ASP A 580 -56.84 -6.07 -42.15
C ASP A 580 -56.26 -5.63 -40.80
N GLN A 581 -54.99 -5.23 -40.83
CA GLN A 581 -54.48 -4.07 -40.09
C GLN A 581 -53.15 -3.62 -40.71
N LEU A 582 -53.21 -2.58 -41.54
CA LEU A 582 -52.07 -1.71 -41.84
C LEU A 582 -51.75 -0.93 -40.57
N VAL A 583 -51.06 -1.56 -39.62
CA VAL A 583 -50.40 -0.89 -38.50
C VAL A 583 -48.93 -0.80 -38.89
N GLU A 584 -48.43 0.43 -39.01
CA GLU A 584 -47.00 0.72 -39.02
C GLU A 584 -46.31 -0.15 -37.96
N GLN A 585 -45.49 -1.12 -38.38
CA GLN A 585 -44.45 -1.65 -37.50
C GLN A 585 -43.44 -0.52 -37.25
N ARG A 586 -43.81 0.44 -36.38
CA ARG A 586 -42.82 1.20 -35.63
C ARG A 586 -42.16 0.19 -34.71
N GLU A 587 -41.00 -0.32 -35.10
CA GLU A 587 -40.07 -0.92 -34.14
C GLU A 587 -39.82 0.15 -33.06
N SER A 588 -40.49 0.02 -31.91
CA SER A 588 -40.33 0.92 -30.78
C SER A 588 -38.91 0.69 -30.25
N ILE A 589 -38.01 1.65 -30.50
CA ILE A 589 -36.66 1.65 -29.93
C ILE A 589 -36.83 1.82 -28.42
N VAL A 590 -36.75 0.72 -27.66
CA VAL A 590 -36.78 0.77 -26.20
C VAL A 590 -35.39 1.15 -25.71
N LEU A 591 -35.23 2.37 -25.19
CA LEU A 591 -33.99 2.82 -24.56
C LEU A 591 -33.87 2.19 -23.16
N THR A 592 -32.79 1.45 -22.93
CA THR A 592 -32.45 0.95 -21.60
C THR A 592 -31.79 2.05 -20.75
N PRO A 593 -31.77 1.95 -19.40
CA PRO A 593 -31.04 2.89 -18.54
C PRO A 593 -29.56 3.05 -18.94
N LYS A 594 -28.94 1.98 -19.42
CA LYS A 594 -27.58 1.98 -19.98
C LYS A 594 -27.48 2.86 -21.23
N ASN A 595 -28.45 2.77 -22.16
CA ASN A 595 -28.46 3.63 -23.35
C ASN A 595 -28.55 5.12 -22.96
N VAL A 596 -29.37 5.45 -21.96
CA VAL A 596 -29.50 6.82 -21.45
C VAL A 596 -28.18 7.32 -20.86
N GLN A 597 -27.52 6.55 -19.99
CA GLN A 597 -26.22 6.94 -19.41
C GLN A 597 -25.13 7.14 -20.47
N VAL A 598 -25.10 6.30 -21.50
CA VAL A 598 -24.16 6.45 -22.64
C VAL A 598 -24.45 7.76 -23.40
N LEU A 599 -25.72 8.05 -23.67
CA LEU A 599 -26.13 9.31 -24.33
C LEU A 599 -25.78 10.53 -23.48
N GLU A 600 -25.98 10.48 -22.16
CA GLU A 600 -25.58 11.54 -21.22
C GLU A 600 -24.06 11.76 -21.23
N THR A 601 -23.28 10.68 -21.29
CA THR A 601 -21.81 10.73 -21.37
C THR A 601 -21.37 11.37 -22.69
N LEU A 602 -21.96 10.97 -23.82
CA LEU A 602 -21.70 11.59 -25.12
C LEU A 602 -22.10 13.07 -25.13
N ALA A 603 -23.23 13.44 -24.53
CA ALA A 603 -23.66 14.84 -24.41
C ALA A 603 -22.75 15.65 -23.46
N ALA A 604 -22.17 15.03 -22.44
CA ALA A 604 -21.17 15.66 -21.58
C ALA A 604 -19.85 15.90 -22.33
N LEU A 605 -19.41 14.93 -23.15
CA LEU A 605 -18.25 15.09 -24.03
C LEU A 605 -18.49 16.14 -25.10
N ASP A 606 -19.65 16.13 -25.76
CA ASP A 606 -20.06 17.15 -26.73
C ASP A 606 -20.02 18.55 -26.12
N ARG A 607 -20.57 18.73 -24.91
CA ARG A 607 -20.51 20.02 -24.19
C ARG A 607 -19.09 20.43 -23.79
N ALA A 608 -18.25 19.48 -23.38
CA ALA A 608 -16.86 19.75 -23.06
C ALA A 608 -16.07 20.21 -24.30
N ILE A 609 -16.41 19.67 -25.47
CA ILE A 609 -15.82 19.99 -26.78
C ILE A 609 -16.39 21.31 -27.35
N HIS A 610 -17.68 21.61 -27.14
CA HIS A 610 -18.40 22.76 -27.71
C HIS A 610 -18.50 23.98 -26.78
N SER A 611 -17.73 24.02 -25.69
CA SER A 611 -17.61 25.22 -24.84
C SER A 611 -17.12 26.43 -25.68
N PRO A 612 -17.62 27.67 -25.46
CA PRO A 612 -17.57 28.78 -26.44
C PRO A 612 -16.18 29.32 -26.83
N HIS A 613 -15.08 28.71 -26.39
CA HIS A 613 -13.70 29.14 -26.66
C HIS A 613 -12.82 28.04 -27.31
N ALA A 614 -13.42 26.95 -27.81
CA ALA A 614 -12.73 25.94 -28.62
C ALA A 614 -12.64 26.36 -30.11
N THR A 615 -11.79 27.33 -30.42
CA THR A 615 -11.50 27.79 -31.79
C THR A 615 -10.01 27.54 -32.06
N THR A 616 -9.50 26.89 -33.14
CA THR A 616 -9.94 26.95 -34.54
C THR A 616 -9.42 25.78 -35.42
N GLN A 617 -9.07 24.60 -34.89
CA GLN A 617 -8.78 23.41 -35.73
C GLN A 617 -9.37 22.12 -35.16
N MET A 618 -9.37 21.97 -33.83
CA MET A 618 -10.02 20.85 -33.15
C MET A 618 -11.55 20.87 -33.31
N GLY A 619 -12.15 22.07 -33.34
CA GLY A 619 -13.59 22.25 -33.59
C GLY A 619 -14.03 21.90 -35.01
N LEU A 620 -13.19 22.08 -36.03
CA LEU A 620 -13.53 21.67 -37.41
C LEU A 620 -13.39 20.15 -37.60
N PHE A 621 -12.35 19.55 -37.01
CA PHE A 621 -12.11 18.10 -37.10
C PHE A 621 -13.10 17.29 -36.25
N LEU A 622 -13.42 17.77 -35.03
CA LEU A 622 -14.51 17.23 -34.23
C LEU A 622 -15.87 17.57 -34.82
N SER A 623 -16.03 18.65 -35.63
CA SER A 623 -17.27 18.88 -36.38
C SER A 623 -17.49 17.87 -37.51
N GLU A 624 -16.43 17.30 -38.10
CA GLU A 624 -16.51 16.22 -39.10
C GLU A 624 -16.80 14.87 -38.44
N VAL A 625 -16.15 14.55 -37.31
CA VAL A 625 -16.43 13.34 -36.53
C VAL A 625 -17.80 13.42 -35.85
N THR A 626 -18.19 14.58 -35.31
CA THR A 626 -19.57 14.83 -34.93
C THR A 626 -20.47 15.05 -36.13
N LEU A 627 -20.01 15.28 -37.36
CA LEU A 627 -20.90 15.23 -38.53
C LEU A 627 -21.15 13.78 -38.92
N GLU A 628 -20.20 12.86 -38.85
CA GLU A 628 -20.44 11.44 -39.12
C GLU A 628 -21.18 10.76 -37.97
N VAL A 629 -20.85 11.10 -36.73
CA VAL A 629 -21.61 10.67 -35.54
C VAL A 629 -22.96 11.38 -35.52
N ARG A 630 -23.08 12.69 -35.80
CA ARG A 630 -24.39 13.34 -36.03
C ARG A 630 -25.04 12.84 -37.30
N VAL A 631 -24.37 12.31 -38.32
CA VAL A 631 -25.04 11.76 -39.51
C VAL A 631 -25.49 10.35 -39.22
N MET A 632 -24.78 9.53 -38.44
CA MET A 632 -25.25 8.24 -37.92
C MET A 632 -26.37 8.41 -36.89
N VAL A 633 -26.23 9.35 -35.95
CA VAL A 633 -27.26 9.80 -34.99
C VAL A 633 -28.42 10.43 -35.78
N VAL A 634 -28.26 11.49 -36.56
CA VAL A 634 -29.35 12.13 -37.34
C VAL A 634 -29.99 11.19 -38.39
N SER A 635 -29.24 10.31 -39.06
CA SER A 635 -29.84 9.31 -39.99
C SER A 635 -30.60 8.20 -39.26
N SER A 636 -30.15 7.80 -38.06
CA SER A 636 -30.87 6.86 -37.19
C SER A 636 -31.99 7.53 -36.36
N GLN A 637 -32.00 8.85 -36.22
CA GLN A 637 -32.62 9.53 -35.07
C GLN A 637 -33.33 10.84 -35.43
N ALA A 638 -33.42 11.24 -36.70
CA ALA A 638 -34.29 12.34 -37.13
C ALA A 638 -35.78 12.11 -36.78
N ARG A 639 -36.21 10.84 -36.66
CA ARG A 639 -37.55 10.49 -36.15
C ARG A 639 -37.59 10.21 -34.64
N SER A 640 -36.46 9.87 -34.02
CA SER A 640 -36.41 9.39 -32.63
C SER A 640 -36.12 10.50 -31.62
N TRP A 641 -35.33 11.53 -31.93
CA TRP A 641 -35.05 12.62 -30.98
C TRP A 641 -36.29 13.43 -30.57
N ARG A 642 -37.23 13.68 -31.49
CA ARG A 642 -38.52 14.30 -31.12
C ARG A 642 -39.37 13.39 -30.24
N LEU A 643 -39.32 12.08 -30.43
CA LEU A 643 -40.05 11.12 -29.58
C LEU A 643 -39.38 10.96 -28.20
N ILE A 644 -38.05 10.93 -28.15
CA ILE A 644 -37.26 10.83 -26.91
C ILE A 644 -37.35 12.12 -26.10
N GLU A 645 -37.36 13.29 -26.74
CA GLU A 645 -37.60 14.58 -26.06
C GLU A 645 -39.04 14.63 -25.50
N ILE A 646 -40.03 14.14 -26.24
CA ILE A 646 -41.42 14.01 -25.77
C ILE A 646 -41.54 12.98 -24.63
N GLU A 647 -40.89 11.82 -24.72
CA GLU A 647 -40.91 10.78 -23.68
C GLU A 647 -40.11 11.17 -22.44
N MET A 648 -38.97 11.87 -22.58
CA MET A 648 -38.24 12.44 -21.44
C MET A 648 -39.03 13.55 -20.77
N LEU A 649 -39.71 14.42 -21.53
CA LEU A 649 -40.61 15.41 -20.96
C LEU A 649 -41.80 14.73 -20.25
N GLN A 650 -42.37 13.67 -20.81
CA GLN A 650 -43.43 12.88 -20.18
C GLN A 650 -42.94 12.13 -18.93
N LEU A 651 -41.74 11.55 -18.93
CA LEU A 651 -41.13 10.88 -17.77
C LEU A 651 -40.78 11.87 -16.67
N LEU A 652 -40.23 13.04 -17.01
CA LEU A 652 -39.97 14.13 -16.08
C LEU A 652 -41.26 14.67 -15.48
N GLU A 653 -42.32 14.79 -16.27
CA GLU A 653 -43.64 15.23 -15.81
C GLU A 653 -44.31 14.16 -14.93
N THR A 654 -44.15 12.88 -15.25
CA THR A 654 -44.65 11.75 -14.45
C THR A 654 -43.88 11.62 -13.12
N GLN A 655 -42.56 11.81 -13.13
CA GLN A 655 -41.72 11.89 -11.93
C GLN A 655 -42.08 13.10 -11.06
N ARG A 656 -42.37 14.26 -11.69
CA ARG A 656 -42.81 15.47 -10.98
C ARG A 656 -44.17 15.24 -10.32
N VAL A 657 -45.13 14.65 -11.03
CA VAL A 657 -46.47 14.32 -10.51
C VAL A 657 -46.41 13.29 -9.38
N ASN A 658 -45.54 12.28 -9.48
CA ASN A 658 -45.34 11.29 -8.41
C ASN A 658 -44.66 11.89 -7.18
N LYS A 659 -43.73 12.84 -7.37
CA LYS A 659 -43.09 13.57 -6.25
C LYS A 659 -44.06 14.51 -5.54
N TYR A 660 -45.02 15.11 -6.25
CA TYR A 660 -46.09 15.90 -5.64
C TYR A 660 -47.15 15.03 -4.93
N LYS A 661 -47.39 13.79 -5.36
CA LYS A 661 -48.28 12.83 -4.68
C LYS A 661 -47.68 12.18 -3.43
N GLN A 662 -46.37 12.24 -3.22
CA GLN A 662 -45.71 11.77 -1.99
C GLN A 662 -45.57 12.86 -0.91
N ILE A 663 -45.86 14.12 -1.25
CA ILE A 663 -45.72 15.29 -0.35
C ILE A 663 -47.11 15.83 0.11
N GLY A 664 -48.20 15.33 -0.45
CA GLY A 664 -49.57 15.53 0.06
C GLY A 664 -50.12 14.23 0.62
#